data_AF-A0A2V9AME7-F1
#
_entry.id   AF-A0A2V9AME7-F1
#
_cell.length_a   1.000
_cell.length_b   1.000
_cell.length_c   1.000
_cell.angle_alpha   90.00
_cell.angle_beta   90.00
_cell.angle_gamma   90.00
#
_symmetry.space_group_name_H-M   'P 1'
#
loop_
_entity.id
_entity.type
_entity.pdbx_description
1 polymer ?
#
loop_
_entity_poly.entity_id
_entity_poly.type
_entity_poly.pdbx_seq_one_letter_code
_entity_poly.pdbx_strand_id
1 'polypeptide(L)'
;MEQGIFSQVAKGESMTRRFFAGLVLTTLFFPVVTKGQQQPAGEGRPITPAGSLVIDAATRLPAVGAMPMTVLRSPDNLGRGGKGRYLLVVNSGFGVQFSEATNRAQQSIAVIDLNANPEPLVIQNVYFPTPQSANVGVAFGPGGSSDGSFPLYVSGGFENKVWVFRFDAKAPAPVQPPSPGPDTKVRAPFFEVSNSGEVSAKDYNHGKAALYPTGLAVTRDGATLVVANNLGDSVTLVRNLQGERKMQRLDLHHSANPNENIYPYGVVLLEDGKKARAYVSCWNDSSVAVISLNGKAAVEKFIGVDRHPTAMLLNAEGTRLFVANSNADSVSVIDTGSDQEIERIGVRLAENALPGSSPEGVALSEDEKTLYIANAHSNAVAVASLSEKARGGKSPTTNGDAAKSKILGFIPSGQYPSAVAVADGKLFIGNGKGTGFEPSSMRVSNSGRTPNPPNAAFPANKGKNRQGGQYSGSIVSGNISVVALPDEPTLARYTQQTMQNDGLLNFAPPKLFAGDSPIKHVVYIIKENRTYDQVFGDVQTSGDGHPADGEPAFAIFGDSETARRPDGTRQAVTPNHHALAQRFGLFDRFFVNSEASPDGHNWATAAFSTDYVDKSFRWNYSDRGRTYDFEGYNRLPDYEPPSELQLDRFHGDALAALTDLLENHLPYRRGFMDLAEPKTLYLWDAAARAGLTYRNYGEFVTVISANDVDAAKRRRHKDYPDISKAVRDLPNKASLADHHSPSFRSFDVTAPDSMTVDCYQAALSSPQNDAAVTEDNSNANCKGNSRFGEWLAEFRGFVAQREAGKPDLMPALTVLRFPNDHTTGIKKGFPTPQFMVADNDYAVGRLVEAISSSAYWKDTAIFVVEDDAQAGPDHVDSHRSSGLAISAYNKPGALIHAFHSTVSMIRTIELLLGISPMNQLDASAIPMDIFQDQPDWTPYKAVLPTIAADNFLSGKPKDKATAEWMKKTTQQDFAHADMADPQTLNAIIWFACRGGGSKVPESAVLPAYQAMRLGISKPEEASGSRKKKSDDD
;
A
#
# COMPACT_ATOMS: atom_id res chain seq x y z
N MET A 1 -59.29 2.79 -20.21
CA MET A 1 -59.61 1.50 -20.84
C MET A 1 -58.89 0.45 -20.04
N GLU A 2 -59.64 -0.15 -19.10
CA GLU A 2 -59.88 -1.61 -18.94
C GLU A 2 -58.93 -2.16 -17.87
N GLN A 3 -59.30 -2.38 -16.59
CA GLN A 3 -60.32 -3.24 -15.94
C GLN A 3 -60.17 -4.76 -16.13
N GLY A 4 -60.23 -5.48 -14.99
CA GLY A 4 -60.47 -6.92 -14.83
C GLY A 4 -59.54 -7.53 -13.77
N ILE A 5 -59.83 -7.61 -12.46
CA ILE A 5 -60.88 -8.31 -11.67
C ILE A 5 -60.76 -9.84 -11.69
N PHE A 6 -60.45 -10.43 -10.52
CA PHE A 6 -61.11 -11.56 -9.82
C PHE A 6 -60.53 -11.61 -8.38
N SER A 7 -61.17 -11.27 -7.24
CA SER A 7 -62.35 -11.84 -6.52
C SER A 7 -62.17 -13.32 -6.13
N GLN A 8 -62.41 -13.84 -4.91
CA GLN A 8 -62.84 -13.37 -3.59
C GLN A 8 -62.94 -14.61 -2.64
N VAL A 9 -63.17 -14.38 -1.33
CA VAL A 9 -63.77 -15.28 -0.28
C VAL A 9 -62.78 -16.26 0.42
N ALA A 10 -62.67 -16.41 1.75
CA ALA A 10 -63.67 -16.42 2.83
C ALA A 10 -63.12 -16.04 4.22
N LYS A 11 -64.05 -15.59 5.08
CA LYS A 11 -63.91 -15.14 6.48
C LYS A 11 -63.91 -16.28 7.51
N GLY A 12 -63.38 -16.01 8.71
CA GLY A 12 -63.71 -16.69 9.97
C GLY A 12 -63.39 -15.83 11.20
N GLU A 13 -64.42 -15.47 11.97
CA GLU A 13 -64.43 -14.70 13.23
C GLU A 13 -63.83 -15.52 14.41
N SER A 14 -63.24 -14.97 15.49
CA SER A 14 -63.96 -14.39 16.65
C SER A 14 -63.01 -13.83 17.73
N MET A 15 -63.16 -12.54 18.00
CA MET A 15 -63.19 -11.80 19.29
C MET A 15 -62.74 -12.44 20.63
N THR A 16 -61.82 -11.76 21.35
CA THR A 16 -61.99 -11.35 22.76
C THR A 16 -61.02 -10.22 23.14
N ARG A 17 -61.46 -9.33 24.03
CA ARG A 17 -61.00 -7.95 24.28
C ARG A 17 -60.10 -7.78 25.52
N ARG A 18 -59.46 -6.59 25.56
CA ARG A 18 -58.92 -5.76 26.68
C ARG A 18 -57.41 -5.95 26.93
N PHE A 19 -56.55 -4.92 26.87
CA PHE A 19 -56.63 -3.63 27.58
C PHE A 19 -56.01 -2.44 26.80
N PHE A 20 -56.41 -1.23 27.23
CA PHE A 20 -56.11 0.11 26.72
C PHE A 20 -54.79 0.70 27.26
N ALA A 21 -54.04 1.40 26.40
CA ALA A 21 -53.26 2.64 26.62
C ALA A 21 -52.32 2.80 25.40
N GLY A 22 -52.43 3.76 24.49
CA GLY A 22 -52.63 5.20 24.70
C GLY A 22 -51.28 5.92 24.55
N LEU A 23 -50.66 5.89 23.35
CA LEU A 23 -49.47 6.70 23.07
C LEU A 23 -49.69 7.57 21.83
N VAL A 24 -49.54 8.87 22.07
CA VAL A 24 -49.63 9.98 21.12
C VAL A 24 -48.55 9.85 20.05
N LEU A 25 -48.96 10.02 18.79
CA LEU A 25 -48.11 9.95 17.61
C LEU A 25 -47.37 11.30 17.45
N THR A 26 -46.12 11.37 17.91
CA THR A 26 -45.16 12.40 17.48
C THR A 26 -44.33 11.81 16.35
N THR A 27 -44.66 12.18 15.11
CA THR A 27 -43.84 11.87 13.93
C THR A 27 -42.52 12.65 14.00
N LEU A 28 -41.50 12.03 14.57
CA LEU A 28 -40.10 12.40 14.36
C LEU A 28 -39.68 11.93 12.96
N PHE A 29 -39.36 12.88 12.09
CA PHE A 29 -38.62 12.63 10.86
C PHE A 29 -37.22 12.13 11.23
N PHE A 30 -37.02 10.81 11.23
CA PHE A 30 -35.70 10.22 11.11
C PHE A 30 -35.25 10.31 9.65
N PRO A 31 -34.01 10.73 9.33
CA PRO A 31 -33.44 10.36 8.06
C PRO A 31 -33.28 8.84 8.09
N VAL A 32 -34.05 8.17 7.25
CA VAL A 32 -33.87 6.75 6.95
C VAL A 32 -32.46 6.60 6.40
N VAL A 33 -31.54 6.09 7.23
CA VAL A 33 -30.36 5.39 6.73
C VAL A 33 -30.94 4.23 5.93
N THR A 34 -30.92 4.36 4.62
CA THR A 34 -31.32 3.27 3.72
C THR A 34 -30.52 2.04 4.13
N LYS A 35 -31.22 0.91 4.32
CA LYS A 35 -30.61 -0.43 4.33
C LYS A 35 -30.02 -0.71 2.94
N GLY A 36 -28.99 0.02 2.55
CA GLY A 36 -28.06 -0.33 1.50
C GLY A 36 -26.89 -1.05 2.17
N GLN A 37 -26.56 -2.25 1.70
CA GLN A 37 -25.53 -3.11 2.26
C GLN A 37 -24.27 -2.33 2.66
N GLN A 38 -23.87 -2.41 3.94
CA GLN A 38 -22.55 -1.99 4.38
C GLN A 38 -21.54 -2.94 3.71
N GLN A 39 -20.97 -2.49 2.61
CA GLN A 39 -20.00 -3.25 1.82
C GLN A 39 -18.57 -2.92 2.29
N PRO A 40 -17.69 -3.92 2.40
CA PRO A 40 -16.34 -3.73 2.90
C PRO A 40 -15.51 -2.86 1.95
N ALA A 41 -14.62 -2.05 2.52
CA ALA A 41 -13.59 -1.31 1.82
C ALA A 41 -12.35 -2.17 1.53
N GLY A 42 -11.30 -1.58 0.96
CA GLY A 42 -10.12 -2.32 0.55
C GLY A 42 -9.41 -3.08 1.68
N GLU A 43 -9.54 -2.60 2.91
CA GLU A 43 -9.04 -3.24 4.14
C GLU A 43 -9.99 -4.33 4.71
N GLY A 44 -11.09 -4.64 4.01
CA GLY A 44 -12.07 -5.63 4.44
C GLY A 44 -13.10 -5.16 5.48
N ARG A 45 -13.08 -3.88 5.87
CA ARG A 45 -14.01 -3.28 6.84
C ARG A 45 -14.98 -2.27 6.19
N PRO A 46 -16.24 -2.18 6.61
CA PRO A 46 -17.18 -1.20 6.04
C PRO A 46 -16.79 0.23 6.42
N ILE A 47 -17.05 1.17 5.51
CA ILE A 47 -16.75 2.60 5.70
C ILE A 47 -18.05 3.43 5.66
N THR A 48 -18.30 4.21 6.71
CA THR A 48 -19.50 5.07 6.84
C THR A 48 -19.17 6.49 7.37
N PRO A 49 -18.43 7.31 6.59
CA PRO A 49 -17.98 8.64 6.98
C PRO A 49 -19.10 9.56 7.46
N ALA A 50 -18.79 10.37 8.47
CA ALA A 50 -19.60 11.50 8.90
C ALA A 50 -19.41 12.71 7.97
N GLY A 51 -20.40 13.60 7.97
CA GLY A 51 -20.36 14.88 7.25
C GLY A 51 -20.53 14.74 5.74
N SER A 52 -19.91 15.66 5.00
CA SER A 52 -20.04 15.77 3.53
C SER A 52 -18.70 16.04 2.88
N LEU A 53 -18.57 15.73 1.60
CA LEU A 53 -17.37 16.04 0.83
C LEU A 53 -17.32 17.52 0.46
N VAL A 54 -16.12 18.10 0.50
CA VAL A 54 -15.86 19.44 -0.02
C VAL A 54 -15.93 19.38 -1.54
N ILE A 55 -16.61 20.34 -2.16
CA ILE A 55 -16.80 20.38 -3.62
C ILE A 55 -15.73 21.24 -4.27
N ASP A 56 -15.24 20.79 -5.42
CA ASP A 56 -14.38 21.57 -6.32
C ASP A 56 -15.23 22.48 -7.22
N ALA A 57 -14.91 23.77 -7.21
CA ALA A 57 -15.68 24.79 -7.92
C ALA A 57 -15.56 24.67 -9.45
N ALA A 58 -14.43 24.16 -9.96
CA ALA A 58 -14.19 24.00 -11.39
C ALA A 58 -14.92 22.78 -11.94
N THR A 59 -14.90 21.66 -11.20
CA THR A 59 -15.49 20.39 -11.66
C THR A 59 -16.96 20.23 -11.26
N ARG A 60 -17.39 20.92 -10.19
CA ARG A 60 -18.68 20.71 -9.50
C ARG A 60 -18.86 19.29 -8.95
N LEU A 61 -17.77 18.57 -8.78
CA LEU A 61 -17.69 17.25 -8.17
C LEU A 61 -16.94 17.36 -6.82
N PRO A 62 -16.98 16.33 -5.97
CA PRO A 62 -16.10 16.26 -4.81
C PRO A 62 -14.64 16.52 -5.15
N ALA A 63 -13.97 17.27 -4.28
CA ALA A 63 -12.56 17.59 -4.41
C ALA A 63 -11.73 16.33 -4.13
N VAL A 64 -10.99 15.90 -5.16
CA VAL A 64 -10.14 14.72 -5.15
C VAL A 64 -8.68 15.12 -5.26
N GLY A 65 -7.80 14.34 -4.63
CA GLY A 65 -6.38 14.60 -4.61
C GLY A 65 -5.57 13.34 -4.38
N ALA A 66 -4.34 13.36 -4.88
CA ALA A 66 -3.33 12.35 -4.61
C ALA A 66 -2.90 12.43 -3.12
N MET A 67 -3.55 11.68 -2.22
CA MET A 67 -3.26 11.59 -0.77
C MET A 67 -3.06 12.95 -0.05
N PRO A 68 -4.09 13.50 0.60
CA PRO A 68 -3.95 14.71 1.43
C PRO A 68 -3.00 14.51 2.62
N MET A 69 -1.85 15.18 2.62
CA MET A 69 -0.79 14.98 3.64
C MET A 69 -0.75 16.08 4.70
N THR A 70 -1.07 17.31 4.31
CA THR A 70 -0.95 18.49 5.18
C THR A 70 -2.10 19.44 4.93
N VAL A 71 -2.63 20.06 5.98
CA VAL A 71 -3.58 21.17 5.87
C VAL A 71 -3.03 22.38 6.63
N LEU A 72 -2.97 23.54 5.98
CA LEU A 72 -2.45 24.78 6.54
C LEU A 72 -3.46 25.93 6.37
N ARG A 73 -3.78 26.65 7.45
CA ARG A 73 -4.62 27.85 7.38
C ARG A 73 -3.81 29.05 6.90
N SER A 74 -4.40 29.85 6.03
CA SER A 74 -3.75 31.07 5.51
C SER A 74 -3.54 32.12 6.62
N PRO A 75 -2.50 32.96 6.51
CA PRO A 75 -2.16 33.96 7.54
C PRO A 75 -2.92 35.28 7.40
N ASP A 76 -3.78 35.43 6.39
CA ASP A 76 -4.60 36.63 6.21
C ASP A 76 -5.65 36.78 7.32
N ASN A 77 -6.30 37.95 7.36
CA ASN A 77 -7.34 38.26 8.34
C ASN A 77 -8.72 38.47 7.69
N LEU A 78 -8.94 37.93 6.49
CA LEU A 78 -10.17 38.13 5.71
C LEU A 78 -11.25 37.07 6.02
N GLY A 79 -10.91 36.05 6.80
CA GLY A 79 -11.83 35.02 7.26
C GLY A 79 -12.67 35.47 8.45
N ARG A 80 -13.57 34.59 8.89
CA ARG A 80 -14.44 34.83 10.04
C ARG A 80 -13.62 35.04 11.32
N GLY A 81 -14.04 36.00 12.14
CA GLY A 81 -13.33 36.35 13.39
C GLY A 81 -11.94 36.95 13.17
N GLY A 82 -11.62 37.45 11.97
CA GLY A 82 -10.30 38.02 11.66
C GLY A 82 -9.20 36.98 11.48
N LYS A 83 -9.56 35.71 11.28
CA LYS A 83 -8.64 34.60 11.01
C LYS A 83 -8.42 34.41 9.51
N GLY A 84 -7.52 33.50 9.12
CA GLY A 84 -7.29 33.12 7.73
C GLY A 84 -8.56 32.66 7.02
N ARG A 85 -8.80 33.19 5.82
CA ARG A 85 -9.94 32.81 4.96
C ARG A 85 -9.79 31.44 4.32
N TYR A 86 -8.56 30.97 4.07
CA TYR A 86 -8.33 29.78 3.26
C TYR A 86 -7.69 28.65 4.06
N LEU A 87 -7.96 27.41 3.64
CA LEU A 87 -7.14 26.25 3.97
C LEU A 87 -6.40 25.78 2.71
N LEU A 88 -5.11 25.51 2.83
CA LEU A 88 -4.31 24.89 1.79
C LEU A 88 -4.11 23.43 2.13
N VAL A 89 -4.39 22.53 1.20
CA VAL A 89 -4.19 21.10 1.34
C VAL A 89 -3.12 20.64 0.37
N VAL A 90 -2.06 20.03 0.88
CA VAL A 90 -1.02 19.43 0.03
C VAL A 90 -1.38 17.97 -0.23
N ASN A 91 -1.63 17.67 -1.50
CA ASN A 91 -1.88 16.32 -2.00
C ASN A 91 -0.56 15.76 -2.51
N SER A 92 0.12 14.94 -1.69
CA SER A 92 1.48 14.44 -1.94
C SER A 92 1.55 12.91 -2.06
N GLY A 93 0.60 12.34 -2.78
CA GLY A 93 0.52 10.90 -3.05
C GLY A 93 0.67 10.57 -4.53
N PHE A 94 -0.33 9.85 -5.04
CA PHE A 94 -0.40 9.26 -6.37
C PHE A 94 0.19 10.09 -7.52
N GLY A 95 1.34 9.60 -8.01
CA GLY A 95 1.91 9.87 -9.32
C GLY A 95 2.55 8.61 -9.89
N VAL A 96 2.05 7.42 -9.52
CA VAL A 96 2.70 6.14 -9.84
C VAL A 96 2.47 5.78 -11.31
N GLN A 97 3.33 6.33 -12.15
CA GLN A 97 3.69 5.73 -13.42
C GLN A 97 5.15 6.13 -13.69
N PHE A 98 5.98 5.12 -13.94
CA PHE A 98 7.45 5.18 -14.04
C PHE A 98 7.97 6.01 -15.23
N SER A 99 7.08 6.64 -15.99
CA SER A 99 7.45 7.50 -17.13
C SER A 99 6.50 8.68 -17.32
N GLU A 100 6.98 9.78 -17.91
CA GLU A 100 6.15 10.92 -18.34
C GLU A 100 5.03 10.49 -19.32
N ALA A 101 5.24 9.42 -20.08
CA ALA A 101 4.29 8.93 -21.09
C ALA A 101 3.07 8.24 -20.47
N THR A 102 3.28 7.54 -19.36
CA THR A 102 2.24 6.83 -18.61
C THR A 102 1.69 7.75 -17.51
N ASN A 103 2.45 8.70 -16.94
CA ASN A 103 2.00 9.55 -15.83
C ASN A 103 0.72 10.36 -16.10
N ARG A 104 -0.37 10.01 -15.41
CA ARG A 104 -1.69 10.66 -15.53
C ARG A 104 -2.26 11.18 -14.21
N ALA A 105 -1.62 11.00 -13.05
CA ALA A 105 -2.12 11.53 -11.77
C ALA A 105 -1.05 12.43 -11.15
N GLN A 106 -1.47 13.50 -10.46
CA GLN A 106 -0.57 14.59 -10.12
C GLN A 106 -0.71 15.00 -8.66
N GLN A 107 0.44 15.30 -8.06
CA GLN A 107 0.47 16.00 -6.78
C GLN A 107 -0.10 17.40 -6.96
N SER A 108 -0.69 17.96 -5.92
CA SER A 108 -1.30 19.29 -6.01
C SER A 108 -1.33 20.03 -4.68
N ILE A 109 -1.54 21.35 -4.77
CA ILE A 109 -1.97 22.18 -3.65
C ILE A 109 -3.41 22.60 -3.94
N ALA A 110 -4.35 22.12 -3.14
CA ALA A 110 -5.75 22.55 -3.19
C ALA A 110 -5.97 23.74 -2.25
N VAL A 111 -6.77 24.73 -2.67
CA VAL A 111 -7.11 25.92 -1.87
C VAL A 111 -8.61 25.91 -1.60
N ILE A 112 -8.99 25.76 -0.34
CA ILE A 112 -10.37 25.79 0.14
C ILE A 112 -10.71 27.20 0.61
N ASP A 113 -11.77 27.81 0.06
CA ASP A 113 -12.34 29.06 0.54
C ASP A 113 -13.38 28.80 1.64
N LEU A 114 -13.07 29.17 2.88
CA LEU A 114 -13.97 29.00 4.03
C LEU A 114 -15.16 29.97 4.00
N ASN A 115 -15.06 31.06 3.24
CA ASN A 115 -16.11 32.06 3.12
C ASN A 115 -17.08 31.78 1.95
N ALA A 116 -16.84 30.73 1.15
CA ALA A 116 -17.77 30.33 0.11
C ALA A 116 -19.15 29.98 0.70
N ASN A 117 -20.22 30.30 -0.04
CA ASN A 117 -21.60 30.17 0.39
C ASN A 117 -22.41 29.35 -0.65
N PRO A 118 -23.25 28.38 -0.24
CA PRO A 118 -23.63 28.04 1.14
C PRO A 118 -22.58 27.30 1.97
N GLU A 119 -21.58 26.67 1.34
CA GLU A 119 -20.58 25.82 1.99
C GLU A 119 -19.16 26.11 1.47
N PRO A 120 -18.10 25.77 2.23
CA PRO A 120 -16.71 25.84 1.76
C PRO A 120 -16.47 25.07 0.46
N LEU A 121 -15.60 25.60 -0.40
CA LEU A 121 -15.30 25.04 -1.73
C LEU A 121 -13.81 25.04 -2.01
N VAL A 122 -13.31 24.03 -2.72
CA VAL A 122 -11.99 24.12 -3.38
C VAL A 122 -12.14 25.05 -4.59
N ILE A 123 -11.43 26.18 -4.56
CA ILE A 123 -11.51 27.22 -5.61
C ILE A 123 -10.30 27.22 -6.54
N GLN A 124 -9.22 26.56 -6.15
CA GLN A 124 -7.98 26.49 -6.92
C GLN A 124 -7.25 25.19 -6.61
N ASN A 125 -6.67 24.58 -7.64
CA ASN A 125 -5.63 23.56 -7.53
C ASN A 125 -4.37 24.05 -8.26
N VAL A 126 -3.20 23.80 -7.69
CA VAL A 126 -1.90 23.98 -8.35
C VAL A 126 -1.29 22.60 -8.53
N TYR A 127 -1.15 22.14 -9.77
CA TYR A 127 -0.73 20.77 -10.07
C TYR A 127 0.76 20.66 -10.36
N PHE A 128 1.38 19.55 -9.92
CA PHE A 128 2.78 19.24 -10.11
C PHE A 128 2.90 17.99 -11.01
N PRO A 129 2.96 18.16 -12.34
CA PRO A 129 3.13 17.04 -13.27
C PRO A 129 4.55 16.48 -13.18
N THR A 130 4.70 15.16 -13.12
CA THR A 130 6.02 14.51 -13.14
C THR A 130 6.87 15.01 -14.31
N PRO A 131 8.16 15.39 -14.10
CA PRO A 131 8.96 15.20 -12.88
C PRO A 131 8.90 16.38 -11.89
N GLN A 132 7.90 17.25 -11.94
CA GLN A 132 7.68 18.21 -10.86
C GLN A 132 6.98 17.52 -9.69
N SER A 133 7.25 17.99 -8.48
CA SER A 133 6.66 17.43 -7.27
C SER A 133 6.40 18.46 -6.19
N ALA A 134 5.40 18.15 -5.38
CA ALA A 134 5.14 18.74 -4.07
C ALA A 134 5.20 17.63 -3.02
N ASN A 135 6.01 17.81 -1.99
CA ASN A 135 6.11 16.90 -0.86
C ASN A 135 5.29 17.43 0.34
N VAL A 136 5.41 16.84 1.53
CA VAL A 136 4.58 17.12 2.71
C VAL A 136 4.57 18.60 3.15
N GLY A 137 5.72 19.28 3.12
CA GLY A 137 5.88 20.61 3.74
C GLY A 137 5.34 21.76 2.91
N VAL A 138 4.54 22.61 3.57
CA VAL A 138 4.05 23.91 3.09
C VAL A 138 4.17 24.93 4.23
N ALA A 139 4.66 26.14 3.94
CA ALA A 139 4.82 27.19 4.96
C ALA A 139 4.65 28.59 4.37
N PHE A 140 3.97 29.48 5.11
CA PHE A 140 3.92 30.90 4.78
C PHE A 140 5.10 31.62 5.43
N GLY A 141 5.75 32.52 4.69
CA GLY A 141 6.54 33.57 5.32
C GLY A 141 5.64 34.72 5.79
N PRO A 142 6.15 35.63 6.62
CA PRO A 142 5.37 36.76 7.13
C PRO A 142 4.90 37.68 6.02
N GLY A 143 3.78 38.35 6.28
CA GLY A 143 3.26 39.41 5.42
C GLY A 143 4.22 40.60 5.41
N GLY A 144 4.59 41.05 4.22
CA GLY A 144 5.59 42.10 4.06
C GLY A 144 5.70 42.68 2.65
N SER A 145 4.98 42.13 1.67
CA SER A 145 4.81 42.77 0.38
C SER A 145 3.92 44.00 0.55
N SER A 146 4.26 45.10 -0.11
CA SER A 146 3.53 46.37 -0.06
C SER A 146 2.05 46.24 -0.47
N ASP A 147 1.70 45.14 -1.13
CA ASP A 147 0.35 44.81 -1.59
C ASP A 147 -0.43 43.84 -0.68
N GLY A 148 0.16 43.41 0.44
CA GLY A 148 -0.49 42.52 1.42
C GLY A 148 -0.49 41.04 1.05
N SER A 149 0.34 40.63 0.08
CA SER A 149 0.59 39.22 -0.22
C SER A 149 1.64 38.59 0.70
N PHE A 150 1.68 37.25 0.70
CA PHE A 150 2.58 36.43 1.52
C PHE A 150 3.42 35.52 0.62
N PRO A 151 4.72 35.32 0.90
CA PRO A 151 5.47 34.24 0.25
C PRO A 151 4.99 32.89 0.79
N LEU A 152 4.84 31.91 -0.09
CA LEU A 152 4.42 30.55 0.21
C LEU A 152 5.50 29.58 -0.28
N TYR A 153 6.06 28.80 0.64
CA TYR A 153 7.10 27.82 0.37
C TYR A 153 6.52 26.42 0.34
N VAL A 154 6.89 25.62 -0.66
CA VAL A 154 6.41 24.25 -0.83
C VAL A 154 7.59 23.34 -1.12
N SER A 155 7.70 22.26 -0.37
CA SER A 155 8.77 21.28 -0.52
C SER A 155 8.63 20.52 -1.83
N GLY A 156 9.73 20.28 -2.53
CA GLY A 156 9.77 19.59 -3.82
C GLY A 156 10.37 18.20 -3.77
N GLY A 157 10.48 17.57 -2.58
CA GLY A 157 10.92 16.18 -2.43
C GLY A 157 12.17 15.85 -3.26
N PHE A 158 12.04 14.91 -4.19
CA PHE A 158 13.14 14.39 -5.00
C PHE A 158 13.87 15.40 -5.87
N GLU A 159 13.23 16.54 -6.20
CA GLU A 159 13.88 17.57 -6.98
C GLU A 159 14.94 18.32 -6.18
N ASN A 160 15.04 18.08 -4.87
CA ASN A 160 15.80 18.88 -3.92
C ASN A 160 15.44 20.37 -3.97
N LYS A 161 14.20 20.68 -4.36
CA LYS A 161 13.71 22.04 -4.51
C LYS A 161 12.84 22.46 -3.34
N VAL A 162 12.82 23.77 -3.11
CA VAL A 162 11.72 24.45 -2.44
C VAL A 162 11.13 25.44 -3.44
N TRP A 163 9.86 25.22 -3.80
CA TRP A 163 9.08 26.13 -4.63
C TRP A 163 8.68 27.36 -3.82
N VAL A 164 8.66 28.51 -4.49
CA VAL A 164 8.33 29.82 -3.91
C VAL A 164 7.18 30.41 -4.71
N PHE A 165 6.00 30.36 -4.12
CA PHE A 165 4.79 31.00 -4.64
C PHE A 165 4.54 32.33 -3.94
N ARG A 166 3.74 33.17 -4.58
CA ARG A 166 3.10 34.32 -3.96
C ARG A 166 1.67 33.93 -3.61
N PHE A 167 1.23 34.24 -2.40
CA PHE A 167 -0.14 34.06 -1.94
C PHE A 167 -0.83 35.40 -1.75
N ASP A 168 -1.87 35.67 -2.53
CA ASP A 168 -2.67 36.89 -2.46
C ASP A 168 -4.13 36.52 -2.15
N ALA A 169 -4.53 36.70 -0.89
CA ALA A 169 -5.86 36.31 -0.40
C ALA A 169 -7.02 37.04 -1.10
N LYS A 170 -6.75 38.16 -1.78
CA LYS A 170 -7.75 38.96 -2.51
C LYS A 170 -7.82 38.62 -3.99
N ALA A 171 -6.83 37.89 -4.51
CA ALA A 171 -6.81 37.48 -5.91
C ALA A 171 -7.85 36.36 -6.18
N PRO A 172 -8.41 36.27 -7.40
CA PRO A 172 -9.30 35.18 -7.78
C PRO A 172 -8.65 33.79 -7.68
N ALA A 173 -7.34 33.72 -7.98
CA ALA A 173 -6.48 32.57 -7.76
C ALA A 173 -5.45 32.96 -6.68
N PRO A 174 -5.67 32.58 -5.42
CA PRO A 174 -4.80 33.02 -4.32
C PRO A 174 -3.34 32.62 -4.47
N VAL A 175 -3.03 31.43 -4.98
CA VAL A 175 -1.65 30.96 -5.19
C VAL A 175 -1.17 31.35 -6.59
N GLN A 176 -0.04 32.04 -6.66
CA GLN A 176 0.53 32.59 -7.90
C GLN A 176 2.01 32.22 -8.08
N PRO A 177 2.47 31.94 -9.33
CA PRO A 177 1.66 31.85 -10.54
C PRO A 177 0.68 30.66 -10.50
N PRO A 178 -0.52 30.78 -11.06
CA PRO A 178 -1.46 29.68 -11.11
C PRO A 178 -0.97 28.59 -12.06
N SER A 179 -1.44 27.36 -11.84
CA SER A 179 -1.31 26.22 -12.75
C SER A 179 -2.74 25.83 -13.16
N PRO A 180 -3.31 26.47 -14.21
CA PRO A 180 -4.69 26.26 -14.60
C PRO A 180 -4.82 24.92 -15.32
N GLY A 181 -4.88 23.85 -14.53
CA GLY A 181 -5.12 22.49 -14.98
C GLY A 181 -3.88 21.58 -14.95
N PRO A 182 -4.10 20.26 -14.95
CA PRO A 182 -3.08 19.24 -14.80
C PRO A 182 -2.07 19.17 -15.97
N ASP A 183 -2.40 19.65 -17.17
CA ASP A 183 -1.42 19.73 -18.27
C ASP A 183 -0.43 20.90 -18.14
N THR A 184 -0.53 21.70 -17.07
CA THR A 184 0.32 22.88 -16.90
C THR A 184 1.47 22.61 -15.94
N LYS A 185 2.71 22.84 -16.42
CA LYS A 185 3.91 22.80 -15.56
C LYS A 185 3.89 23.98 -14.59
N VAL A 186 4.28 23.74 -13.35
CA VAL A 186 4.56 24.78 -12.36
C VAL A 186 5.70 25.66 -12.87
N ARG A 187 5.46 26.97 -12.94
CA ARG A 187 6.44 28.00 -13.33
C ARG A 187 6.89 28.89 -12.18
N ALA A 188 6.55 28.52 -10.95
CA ALA A 188 6.95 29.26 -9.76
C ALA A 188 8.48 29.28 -9.63
N PRO A 189 9.07 30.39 -9.14
CA PRO A 189 10.46 30.38 -8.71
C PRO A 189 10.74 29.26 -7.71
N PHE A 190 11.96 28.74 -7.72
CA PHE A 190 12.41 27.76 -6.74
C PHE A 190 13.88 28.01 -6.41
N PHE A 191 14.36 27.34 -5.36
CA PHE A 191 15.78 27.18 -5.10
C PHE A 191 16.05 25.74 -4.69
N GLU A 192 17.26 25.27 -4.98
CA GLU A 192 17.73 23.96 -4.56
C GLU A 192 18.22 24.02 -3.11
N VAL A 193 18.02 22.95 -2.34
CA VAL A 193 18.53 22.85 -0.96
C VAL A 193 19.92 22.20 -0.88
N SER A 194 20.39 21.66 -2.00
CA SER A 194 21.72 21.09 -2.18
C SER A 194 22.76 22.17 -2.43
N ASN A 195 23.98 21.92 -1.98
CA ASN A 195 25.14 22.73 -2.34
C ASN A 195 25.58 22.45 -3.78
N SER A 196 26.27 23.40 -4.41
CA SER A 196 26.83 23.22 -5.76
C SER A 196 27.76 22.00 -5.80
N GLY A 197 27.46 21.03 -6.67
CA GLY A 197 28.24 19.80 -6.85
C GLY A 197 27.92 18.68 -5.84
N GLU A 198 26.97 18.88 -4.93
CA GLU A 198 26.46 17.83 -4.04
C GLU A 198 25.64 16.82 -4.86
N VAL A 199 26.14 15.58 -4.98
CA VAL A 199 25.56 14.50 -5.79
C VAL A 199 25.57 13.19 -4.99
N SER A 200 24.59 12.32 -5.18
CA SER A 200 24.63 10.93 -4.69
C SER A 200 25.24 10.01 -5.74
N ALA A 201 25.37 8.73 -5.40
CA ALA A 201 25.57 7.67 -6.39
C ALA A 201 24.37 7.61 -7.35
N LYS A 202 24.59 7.15 -8.59
CA LYS A 202 23.58 7.17 -9.67
C LYS A 202 22.44 6.20 -9.41
N ASP A 203 22.76 5.05 -8.85
CA ASP A 203 21.91 3.96 -8.38
C ASP A 203 21.10 4.29 -7.11
N TYR A 204 21.32 5.46 -6.51
CA TYR A 204 20.61 5.88 -5.30
C TYR A 204 19.59 7.01 -5.53
N ASN A 205 19.92 7.99 -6.39
CA ASN A 205 19.05 9.13 -6.72
C ASN A 205 19.42 9.77 -8.07
N HIS A 206 19.78 8.97 -9.06
CA HIS A 206 20.19 9.42 -10.41
C HIS A 206 21.30 10.49 -10.40
N GLY A 207 22.16 10.48 -9.37
CA GLY A 207 23.25 11.44 -9.20
C GLY A 207 22.82 12.80 -8.63
N LYS A 208 21.59 12.96 -8.13
CA LYS A 208 21.18 14.15 -7.36
C LYS A 208 21.50 13.95 -5.89
N ALA A 209 21.78 15.03 -5.13
CA ALA A 209 21.98 14.93 -3.68
C ALA A 209 20.81 14.15 -3.02
N ALA A 210 21.11 13.20 -2.14
CA ALA A 210 20.11 12.41 -1.43
C ALA A 210 19.53 13.18 -0.23
N LEU A 211 18.87 14.32 -0.47
CA LEU A 211 18.35 15.17 0.61
C LEU A 211 16.86 14.97 0.84
N TYR A 212 16.06 15.11 -0.22
CA TYR A 212 14.61 14.91 -0.16
C TYR A 212 13.89 15.88 0.83
N PRO A 213 13.84 17.19 0.54
CA PRO A 213 13.03 18.17 1.28
C PRO A 213 11.61 17.69 1.56
N THR A 214 11.25 17.65 2.84
CA THR A 214 9.95 17.18 3.32
C THR A 214 9.27 18.29 4.14
N GLY A 215 9.37 18.28 5.48
CA GLY A 215 8.79 19.31 6.32
C GLY A 215 9.48 20.67 6.18
N LEU A 216 8.67 21.74 6.25
CA LEU A 216 9.11 23.13 6.13
C LEU A 216 8.51 24.00 7.23
N ALA A 217 9.28 24.94 7.76
CA ALA A 217 8.77 26.02 8.61
C ALA A 217 9.61 27.30 8.43
N VAL A 218 8.96 28.47 8.47
CA VAL A 218 9.60 29.78 8.30
C VAL A 218 9.49 30.59 9.58
N THR A 219 10.58 31.22 10.01
CA THR A 219 10.58 32.12 11.18
C THR A 219 9.66 33.30 10.96
N ARG A 220 9.09 33.85 12.04
CA ARG A 220 8.11 34.94 11.98
C ARG A 220 8.64 36.22 11.37
N ASP A 221 9.96 36.43 11.41
CA ASP A 221 10.64 37.54 10.71
C ASP A 221 10.86 37.29 9.21
N GLY A 222 10.62 36.07 8.73
CA GLY A 222 10.79 35.67 7.33
C GLY A 222 12.25 35.52 6.91
N ALA A 223 13.19 35.53 7.86
CA ALA A 223 14.62 35.51 7.58
C ALA A 223 15.16 34.09 7.40
N THR A 224 14.56 33.08 8.02
CA THR A 224 15.05 31.70 8.02
C THR A 224 13.94 30.70 7.67
N LEU A 225 14.18 29.86 6.66
CA LEU A 225 13.41 28.65 6.40
C LEU A 225 14.18 27.45 6.95
N VAL A 226 13.50 26.58 7.69
CA VAL A 226 14.00 25.31 8.19
C VAL A 226 13.42 24.19 7.32
N VAL A 227 14.29 23.34 6.77
CA VAL A 227 13.92 22.25 5.86
C VAL A 227 14.40 20.91 6.43
N ALA A 228 13.48 19.99 6.67
CA ALA A 228 13.82 18.60 6.97
C ALA A 228 14.22 17.87 5.67
N ASN A 229 15.41 17.29 5.64
CA ASN A 229 15.91 16.49 4.51
C ASN A 229 15.75 15.01 4.88
N ASN A 230 14.69 14.37 4.39
CA ASN A 230 14.30 13.02 4.81
C ASN A 230 15.36 11.96 4.48
N LEU A 231 15.94 11.98 3.27
CA LEU A 231 17.01 11.04 2.90
C LEU A 231 18.40 11.52 3.33
N GLY A 232 18.52 12.81 3.67
CA GLY A 232 19.80 13.40 4.03
C GLY A 232 20.12 13.37 5.52
N ASP A 233 19.24 12.78 6.35
CA ASP A 233 19.34 12.71 7.82
C ASP A 233 19.77 14.03 8.48
N SER A 234 19.22 15.12 7.97
CA SER A 234 19.72 16.45 8.28
C SER A 234 18.63 17.50 8.15
N VAL A 235 18.94 18.69 8.64
CA VAL A 235 18.12 19.88 8.49
C VAL A 235 18.92 20.94 7.76
N THR A 236 18.32 21.56 6.73
CA THR A 236 18.89 22.73 6.07
C THR A 236 18.24 24.00 6.60
N LEU A 237 19.04 24.90 7.15
CA LEU A 237 18.64 26.27 7.48
C LEU A 237 18.97 27.18 6.29
N VAL A 238 17.94 27.73 5.66
CA VAL A 238 18.08 28.64 4.52
C VAL A 238 17.80 30.05 4.99
N ARG A 239 18.84 30.87 5.07
CA ARG A 239 18.76 32.27 5.50
C ARG A 239 18.70 33.22 4.31
N ASN A 240 18.13 34.41 4.53
CA ASN A 240 18.05 35.50 3.56
C ASN A 240 17.20 35.14 2.32
N LEU A 241 15.93 34.77 2.56
CA LEU A 241 15.05 34.14 1.58
C LEU A 241 14.69 35.02 0.37
N GLN A 242 14.82 36.34 0.52
CA GLN A 242 14.50 37.36 -0.49
C GLN A 242 15.73 37.80 -1.31
N GLY A 243 16.93 37.30 -1.00
CA GLY A 243 18.18 37.68 -1.65
C GLY A 243 19.10 36.48 -1.90
N GLU A 244 20.41 36.71 -1.82
CA GLU A 244 21.40 35.64 -1.87
C GLU A 244 21.27 34.75 -0.62
N ARG A 245 20.81 33.52 -0.83
CA ARG A 245 20.49 32.58 0.25
C ARG A 245 21.75 31.98 0.83
N LYS A 246 21.82 31.91 2.16
CA LYS A 246 22.90 31.22 2.88
C LYS A 246 22.36 29.94 3.50
N MET A 247 22.91 28.81 3.09
CA MET A 247 22.50 27.50 3.59
C MET A 247 23.45 27.01 4.67
N GLN A 248 22.89 26.51 5.77
CA GLN A 248 23.62 25.80 6.81
C GLN A 248 22.95 24.45 7.00
N ARG A 249 23.69 23.37 6.74
CA ARG A 249 23.25 22.00 7.01
C ARG A 249 23.60 21.62 8.45
N LEU A 250 22.65 21.02 9.15
CA LEU A 250 22.84 20.42 10.47
C LEU A 250 22.59 18.91 10.36
N ASP A 251 23.58 18.14 10.78
CA ASP A 251 23.49 16.68 10.86
C ASP A 251 22.61 16.28 12.05
N LEU A 252 21.71 15.32 11.85
CA LEU A 252 20.83 14.78 12.89
C LEU A 252 21.26 13.41 13.40
N HIS A 253 22.38 12.86 12.93
CA HIS A 253 22.92 11.64 13.53
C HIS A 253 23.34 11.87 14.98
N HIS A 254 23.05 10.87 15.83
CA HIS A 254 23.62 10.82 17.17
C HIS A 254 25.12 10.55 17.07
N SER A 255 25.91 11.23 17.90
CA SER A 255 27.37 11.02 17.91
C SER A 255 27.77 9.57 18.26
N ALA A 256 26.93 8.86 19.00
CA ALA A 256 27.10 7.45 19.31
C ALA A 256 26.75 6.52 18.13
N ASN A 257 25.84 6.95 17.25
CA ASN A 257 25.30 6.18 16.14
C ASN A 257 25.41 6.97 14.81
N PRO A 258 26.62 7.28 14.32
CA PRO A 258 26.83 8.17 13.18
C PRO A 258 26.35 7.62 11.82
N ASN A 259 25.80 6.41 11.78
CA ASN A 259 25.34 5.76 10.55
C ASN A 259 23.88 5.27 10.64
N GLU A 260 23.17 5.65 11.69
CA GLU A 260 21.74 5.34 11.84
C GLU A 260 20.92 6.23 10.91
N ASN A 261 20.09 5.64 10.06
CA ASN A 261 19.20 6.45 9.23
C ASN A 261 18.12 7.09 10.13
N ILE A 262 17.96 8.41 10.06
CA ILE A 262 17.11 9.21 10.97
C ILE A 262 15.72 9.47 10.37
N TYR A 263 15.68 9.75 9.06
CA TYR A 263 14.47 10.13 8.32
C TYR A 263 13.67 11.32 8.91
N PRO A 264 14.23 12.53 8.91
CA PRO A 264 13.51 13.74 9.35
C PRO A 264 12.25 13.97 8.51
N TYR A 265 11.13 14.29 9.17
CA TYR A 265 9.81 14.36 8.52
C TYR A 265 9.16 15.75 8.65
N GLY A 266 8.57 16.07 9.80
CA GLY A 266 7.86 17.32 10.06
C GLY A 266 8.75 18.37 10.73
N VAL A 267 8.41 19.66 10.57
CA VAL A 267 9.11 20.78 11.20
C VAL A 267 8.09 21.75 11.78
N VAL A 268 8.27 22.15 13.04
CA VAL A 268 7.52 23.26 13.66
C VAL A 268 8.46 24.23 14.37
N LEU A 269 8.10 25.51 14.41
CA LEU A 269 8.91 26.57 15.01
C LEU A 269 8.25 27.14 16.26
N LEU A 270 9.06 27.34 17.30
CA LEU A 270 8.69 28.03 18.51
C LEU A 270 9.56 29.30 18.65
N GLU A 271 8.90 30.45 18.74
CA GLU A 271 9.54 31.76 18.89
C GLU A 271 8.98 32.48 20.13
N ASP A 272 9.78 32.58 21.18
CA ASP A 272 9.48 33.31 22.43
C ASP A 272 10.44 34.49 22.60
N GLY A 273 9.99 35.66 22.15
CA GLY A 273 10.76 36.90 22.20
C GLY A 273 12.09 36.82 21.44
N LYS A 274 13.20 36.61 22.15
CA LYS A 274 14.54 36.50 21.57
C LYS A 274 15.00 35.06 21.30
N LYS A 275 14.21 34.05 21.69
CA LYS A 275 14.55 32.64 21.50
C LYS A 275 13.75 32.05 20.35
N ALA A 276 14.44 31.53 19.35
CA ALA A 276 13.86 30.74 18.27
C ALA A 276 14.39 29.30 18.31
N ARG A 277 13.49 28.31 18.24
CA ARG A 277 13.80 26.88 18.16
C ARG A 277 12.96 26.21 17.07
N ALA A 278 13.54 25.19 16.43
CA ALA A 278 12.80 24.26 15.59
C ALA A 278 12.71 22.90 16.27
N TYR A 279 11.53 22.29 16.19
CA TYR A 279 11.31 20.89 16.52
C TYR A 279 11.15 20.12 15.22
N VAL A 280 11.86 19.01 15.08
CA VAL A 280 11.86 18.17 13.88
C VAL A 280 11.55 16.74 14.28
N SER A 281 10.50 16.15 13.72
CA SER A 281 10.17 14.75 13.97
C SER A 281 11.09 13.84 13.17
N CYS A 282 11.63 12.80 13.81
CA CYS A 282 12.57 11.86 13.23
C CYS A 282 11.93 10.47 13.14
N TRP A 283 11.46 10.10 11.94
CA TRP A 283 10.58 8.96 11.70
C TRP A 283 11.15 7.64 12.23
N ASN A 284 12.44 7.39 11.94
CA ASN A 284 13.11 6.15 12.31
C ASN A 284 13.78 6.21 13.68
N ASP A 285 14.16 7.40 14.17
CA ASP A 285 14.85 7.59 15.46
C ASP A 285 13.89 7.58 16.66
N SER A 286 12.58 7.56 16.44
CA SER A 286 11.55 7.65 17.49
C SER A 286 11.76 8.85 18.43
N SER A 287 12.16 9.98 17.85
CA SER A 287 12.52 11.18 18.60
C SER A 287 12.04 12.46 17.91
N VAL A 288 12.08 13.57 18.67
CA VAL A 288 11.97 14.93 18.14
C VAL A 288 13.30 15.66 18.39
N ALA A 289 13.99 16.04 17.32
CA ALA A 289 15.19 16.86 17.40
C ALA A 289 14.83 18.31 17.74
N VAL A 290 15.52 18.90 18.73
CA VAL A 290 15.39 20.31 19.12
C VAL A 290 16.58 21.07 18.57
N ILE A 291 16.34 22.07 17.73
CA ILE A 291 17.37 22.86 17.06
C ILE A 291 17.28 24.30 17.54
N SER A 292 18.38 24.81 18.12
CA SER A 292 18.50 26.24 18.41
C SER A 292 18.70 27.00 17.12
N LEU A 293 17.94 28.09 16.95
CA LEU A 293 18.17 29.06 15.88
C LEU A 293 18.85 30.33 16.38
N ASN A 294 19.18 30.38 17.67
CA ASN A 294 19.83 31.52 18.31
C ASN A 294 21.35 31.45 18.10
N GLY A 295 21.96 32.57 17.71
CA GLY A 295 23.41 32.62 17.49
C GLY A 295 23.88 31.61 16.44
N LYS A 296 24.83 30.74 16.79
CA LYS A 296 25.24 29.63 15.92
C LYS A 296 24.24 28.49 16.08
N ALA A 297 23.44 28.25 15.04
CA ALA A 297 22.46 27.18 15.06
C ALA A 297 23.10 25.81 15.25
N ALA A 298 22.48 24.98 16.09
CA ALA A 298 22.95 23.66 16.48
C ALA A 298 21.78 22.80 16.98
N VAL A 299 21.94 21.47 16.88
CA VAL A 299 21.06 20.51 17.54
C VAL A 299 21.36 20.57 19.04
N GLU A 300 20.36 20.90 19.85
CA GLU A 300 20.50 21.00 21.32
C GLU A 300 20.33 19.63 21.98
N LYS A 301 19.30 18.87 21.55
CA LYS A 301 19.01 17.52 22.05
C LYS A 301 17.95 16.81 21.21
N PHE A 302 17.69 15.55 21.55
CA PHE A 302 16.58 14.75 21.04
C PHE A 302 15.62 14.41 22.19
N ILE A 303 14.32 14.61 21.98
CA ILE A 303 13.27 14.23 22.92
C ILE A 303 12.76 12.86 22.47
N GLY A 304 12.94 11.84 23.31
CA GLY A 304 12.40 10.51 23.03
C GLY A 304 10.87 10.55 22.99
N VAL A 305 10.28 10.01 21.92
CA VAL A 305 8.85 9.79 21.76
C VAL A 305 8.63 8.31 21.38
N ASP A 306 7.51 7.97 20.73
CA ASP A 306 7.27 6.58 20.29
C ASP A 306 7.48 6.44 18.77
N ARG A 307 7.35 5.21 18.24
CA ARG A 307 7.66 4.89 16.85
C ARG A 307 6.87 5.72 15.86
N HIS A 308 7.59 6.20 14.85
CA HIS A 308 7.11 6.99 13.74
C HIS A 308 6.46 8.31 14.17
N PRO A 309 7.24 9.24 14.77
CA PRO A 309 6.75 10.58 14.99
C PRO A 309 6.55 11.29 13.66
N THR A 310 5.32 11.73 13.39
CA THR A 310 4.92 12.32 12.09
C THR A 310 4.50 13.78 12.27
N ALA A 311 3.19 14.07 12.30
CA ALA A 311 2.66 15.42 12.44
C ALA A 311 2.93 15.98 13.83
N MET A 312 3.24 17.28 13.84
CA MET A 312 3.52 18.05 15.04
C MET A 312 2.65 19.29 15.07
N LEU A 313 2.10 19.61 16.23
CA LEU A 313 1.25 20.78 16.44
C LEU A 313 1.61 21.49 17.74
N LEU A 314 1.92 22.78 17.65
CA LEU A 314 2.05 23.64 18.83
C LEU A 314 0.68 24.19 19.23
N ASN A 315 0.46 24.37 20.52
CA ASN A 315 -0.64 25.20 21.00
C ASN A 315 -0.35 26.70 20.76
N ALA A 316 -1.36 27.55 20.86
CA ALA A 316 -1.29 28.97 20.53
C ALA A 316 -0.25 29.74 21.35
N GLU A 317 -0.05 29.34 22.60
CA GLU A 317 0.94 29.91 23.51
C GLU A 317 2.35 29.35 23.29
N GLY A 318 2.49 28.27 22.51
CA GLY A 318 3.76 27.60 22.25
C GLY A 318 4.34 26.85 23.46
N THR A 319 3.55 26.62 24.51
CA THR A 319 3.94 25.90 25.73
C THR A 319 3.83 24.39 25.60
N ARG A 320 3.10 23.90 24.61
CA ARG A 320 2.82 22.48 24.38
C ARG A 320 3.01 22.11 22.92
N LEU A 321 3.67 20.97 22.70
CA LEU A 321 3.86 20.35 21.41
C LEU A 321 3.22 18.95 21.42
N PHE A 322 2.29 18.72 20.50
CA PHE A 322 1.65 17.43 20.26
C PHE A 322 2.36 16.73 19.10
N VAL A 323 2.71 15.46 19.26
CA VAL A 323 3.44 14.66 18.27
C VAL A 323 2.69 13.35 18.04
N ALA A 324 2.19 13.13 16.83
CA ALA A 324 1.56 11.86 16.47
C ALA A 324 2.61 10.77 16.26
N ASN A 325 2.41 9.58 16.85
CA ASN A 325 3.31 8.43 16.72
C ASN A 325 2.59 7.31 15.96
N SER A 326 2.72 7.31 14.63
CA SER A 326 1.91 6.53 13.69
C SER A 326 2.04 5.01 13.83
N ASN A 327 3.21 4.49 14.20
CA ASN A 327 3.46 3.05 14.38
C ASN A 327 3.35 2.64 15.86
N ALA A 328 2.65 3.44 16.68
CA ALA A 328 2.52 3.21 18.12
C ALA A 328 1.14 3.54 18.71
N ASP A 329 0.19 4.02 17.91
CA ASP A 329 -1.17 4.39 18.35
C ASP A 329 -1.20 5.38 19.53
N SER A 330 -0.33 6.39 19.48
CA SER A 330 -0.30 7.42 20.52
C SER A 330 0.00 8.81 20.00
N VAL A 331 -0.33 9.81 20.83
CA VAL A 331 0.15 11.19 20.69
C VAL A 331 0.96 11.56 21.92
N SER A 332 2.21 11.94 21.73
CA SER A 332 3.08 12.47 22.78
C SER A 332 2.79 13.97 22.99
N VAL A 333 2.68 14.39 24.25
CA VAL A 333 2.54 15.79 24.66
C VAL A 333 3.83 16.24 25.31
N ILE A 334 4.51 17.20 24.70
CA ILE A 334 5.79 17.73 25.15
C ILE A 334 5.58 19.11 25.77
N ASP A 335 6.15 19.33 26.95
CA ASP A 335 6.33 20.66 27.52
C ASP A 335 7.53 21.34 26.87
N THR A 336 7.33 22.45 26.17
CA THR A 336 8.39 23.11 25.40
C THR A 336 9.35 23.92 26.28
N GLY A 337 9.00 24.20 27.53
CA GLY A 337 9.86 24.90 28.48
C GLY A 337 10.99 24.02 29.02
N SER A 338 10.67 22.76 29.31
CA SER A 338 11.59 21.72 29.77
C SER A 338 12.07 20.78 28.65
N ASP A 339 11.40 20.82 27.50
CA ASP A 339 11.56 19.91 26.38
C ASP A 339 11.45 18.43 26.82
N GLN A 340 10.41 18.12 27.60
CA GLN A 340 10.16 16.77 28.10
C GLN A 340 8.77 16.31 27.68
N GLU A 341 8.65 15.03 27.35
CA GLU A 341 7.34 14.41 27.23
C GLU A 341 6.69 14.34 28.62
N ILE A 342 5.53 15.00 28.75
CA ILE A 342 4.80 15.11 30.01
C ILE A 342 3.56 14.22 30.08
N GLU A 343 3.09 13.74 28.92
CA GLU A 343 1.92 12.89 28.79
C GLU A 343 1.97 12.14 27.45
N ARG A 344 1.45 10.91 27.41
CA ARG A 344 1.25 10.12 26.18
C ARG A 344 -0.21 9.67 26.12
N ILE A 345 -0.92 10.12 25.09
CA ILE A 345 -2.35 9.84 24.90
C ILE A 345 -2.48 8.61 23.99
N GLY A 346 -3.06 7.52 24.48
CA GLY A 346 -3.40 6.37 23.63
C GLY A 346 -4.64 6.68 22.79
N VAL A 347 -4.58 6.39 21.49
CA VAL A 347 -5.67 6.72 20.54
C VAL A 347 -6.39 5.49 19.97
N ARG A 348 -6.21 4.34 20.60
CA ARG A 348 -6.89 3.09 20.22
C ARG A 348 -8.39 3.21 20.40
N LEU A 349 -9.14 2.50 19.57
CA LEU A 349 -10.62 2.51 19.55
C LEU A 349 -11.27 2.06 20.87
N ALA A 350 -10.56 1.25 21.66
CA ALA A 350 -10.93 0.88 23.02
C ALA A 350 -9.66 0.60 23.84
N GLU A 351 -9.76 0.64 25.18
CA GLU A 351 -8.62 0.37 26.07
C GLU A 351 -8.01 -1.02 25.87
N ASN A 352 -8.86 -2.01 25.55
CA ASN A 352 -8.47 -3.39 25.28
C ASN A 352 -8.30 -3.72 23.79
N ALA A 353 -8.46 -2.73 22.89
CA ALA A 353 -8.22 -2.94 21.47
C ALA A 353 -6.71 -3.15 21.20
N LEU A 354 -6.40 -3.98 20.21
CA LEU A 354 -5.04 -4.19 19.75
C LEU A 354 -4.52 -2.94 19.00
N PRO A 355 -3.20 -2.78 18.84
CA PRO A 355 -2.65 -1.73 17.99
C PRO A 355 -3.14 -1.85 16.54
N GLY A 356 -3.19 -0.74 15.81
CA GLY A 356 -3.62 -0.68 14.41
C GLY A 356 -4.42 0.58 14.07
N SER A 357 -4.27 1.68 14.82
CA SER A 357 -5.02 2.93 14.62
C SER A 357 -4.29 3.91 13.69
N SER A 358 -2.97 3.99 13.80
CA SER A 358 -2.09 4.86 13.01
C SER A 358 -2.46 6.34 12.99
N PRO A 359 -2.20 7.08 14.10
CA PRO A 359 -2.45 8.52 14.15
C PRO A 359 -1.51 9.28 13.22
N GLU A 360 -2.07 10.07 12.30
CA GLU A 360 -1.34 10.76 11.23
C GLU A 360 -1.36 12.29 11.36
N GLY A 361 -2.56 12.85 11.51
CA GLY A 361 -2.80 14.29 11.59
C GLY A 361 -3.38 14.67 12.94
N VAL A 362 -3.03 15.87 13.45
CA VAL A 362 -3.55 16.41 14.71
C VAL A 362 -4.04 17.84 14.55
N ALA A 363 -5.15 18.19 15.21
CA ALA A 363 -5.72 19.55 15.22
C ALA A 363 -6.35 19.88 16.59
N LEU A 364 -6.20 21.11 17.06
CA LEU A 364 -6.82 21.60 18.30
C LEU A 364 -8.16 22.29 18.03
N SER A 365 -9.10 22.18 18.98
CA SER A 365 -10.26 23.09 19.05
C SER A 365 -9.80 24.54 19.29
N GLU A 366 -10.64 25.50 18.95
CA GLU A 366 -10.28 26.93 19.10
C GLU A 366 -10.00 27.34 20.55
N ASP A 367 -10.58 26.64 21.53
CA ASP A 367 -10.36 26.85 22.96
C ASP A 367 -9.26 25.96 23.56
N GLU A 368 -8.57 25.17 22.71
CA GLU A 368 -7.50 24.23 23.05
C GLU A 368 -7.87 23.21 24.13
N LYS A 369 -9.15 22.92 24.30
CA LYS A 369 -9.62 21.87 25.24
C LYS A 369 -9.73 20.50 24.60
N THR A 370 -9.85 20.44 23.28
CA THR A 370 -10.06 19.21 22.53
C THR A 370 -8.98 19.05 21.48
N LEU A 371 -8.41 17.85 21.38
CA LEU A 371 -7.51 17.43 20.32
C LEU A 371 -8.25 16.45 19.40
N TYR A 372 -8.18 16.68 18.09
CA TYR A 372 -8.68 15.80 17.04
C TYR A 372 -7.49 15.09 16.40
N ILE A 373 -7.55 13.76 16.31
CA ILE A 373 -6.45 12.92 15.83
C ILE A 373 -6.95 12.03 14.69
N ALA A 374 -6.37 12.13 13.51
CA ALA A 374 -6.70 11.31 12.36
C ALA A 374 -6.07 9.91 12.49
N ASN A 375 -6.88 8.89 12.82
CA ASN A 375 -6.44 7.51 12.91
C ASN A 375 -6.62 6.82 11.56
N ALA A 376 -5.56 6.76 10.77
CA ALA A 376 -5.58 6.31 9.38
C ALA A 376 -6.17 4.90 9.23
N HIS A 377 -5.62 3.93 9.93
CA HIS A 377 -6.06 2.54 9.85
C HIS A 377 -7.31 2.23 10.68
N SER A 378 -7.84 3.16 11.47
CA SER A 378 -9.19 3.02 12.06
C SER A 378 -10.27 3.71 11.24
N ASN A 379 -9.92 4.36 10.12
CA ASN A 379 -10.87 5.11 9.29
C ASN A 379 -11.74 6.06 10.13
N ALA A 380 -11.12 6.72 11.11
CA ALA A 380 -11.81 7.58 12.07
C ALA A 380 -10.92 8.73 12.59
N VAL A 381 -11.55 9.75 13.16
CA VAL A 381 -10.88 10.81 13.92
C VAL A 381 -11.18 10.61 15.41
N ALA A 382 -10.16 10.36 16.22
CA ALA A 382 -10.29 10.33 17.67
C ALA A 382 -10.48 11.75 18.22
N VAL A 383 -11.38 11.90 19.17
CA VAL A 383 -11.68 13.17 19.86
C VAL A 383 -11.23 13.04 21.29
N ALA A 384 -10.21 13.80 21.69
CA ALA A 384 -9.62 13.74 23.02
C ALA A 384 -9.84 15.03 23.80
N SER A 385 -10.41 14.93 25.01
CA SER A 385 -10.38 16.03 25.98
C SER A 385 -8.99 16.12 26.60
N LEU A 386 -8.38 17.30 26.56
CA LEU A 386 -7.04 17.52 27.10
C LEU A 386 -7.07 17.82 28.60
N SER A 387 -6.13 17.20 29.34
CA SER A 387 -5.90 17.49 30.76
C SER A 387 -5.46 18.94 30.97
N GLU A 388 -5.61 19.49 32.18
CA GLU A 388 -5.05 20.83 32.47
C GLU A 388 -3.55 20.89 32.19
N LYS A 389 -2.82 19.81 32.50
CA LYS A 389 -1.39 19.69 32.25
C LYS A 389 -1.07 19.76 30.75
N ALA A 390 -1.83 19.03 29.91
CA ALA A 390 -1.69 19.04 28.46
C ALA A 390 -2.10 20.38 27.81
N ARG A 391 -2.86 21.23 28.53
CA ARG A 391 -3.28 22.57 28.08
C ARG A 391 -2.40 23.72 28.57
N GLY A 392 -1.27 23.45 29.22
CA GLY A 392 -0.40 24.50 29.78
C GLY A 392 -0.72 24.92 31.22
N GLY A 393 -1.76 24.35 31.84
CA GLY A 393 -2.16 24.64 33.22
C GLY A 393 -1.29 23.98 34.29
N LYS A 394 -1.44 24.43 35.55
CA LYS A 394 -0.79 23.79 36.71
C LYS A 394 -1.38 22.40 36.95
N SER A 395 -0.54 21.40 37.23
CA SER A 395 -1.00 20.04 37.55
C SER A 395 -1.93 20.07 38.78
N PRO A 396 -3.10 19.39 38.75
CA PRO A 396 -3.93 19.22 39.93
C PRO A 396 -3.12 18.58 41.07
N THR A 397 -3.41 18.95 42.32
CA THR A 397 -2.78 18.37 43.53
C THR A 397 -3.18 16.91 43.78
N THR A 398 -4.12 16.38 43.00
CA THR A 398 -4.60 15.00 43.07
C THR A 398 -3.93 14.14 42.01
N ASN A 399 -3.09 13.19 42.43
CA ASN A 399 -2.60 12.11 41.59
C ASN A 399 -3.76 11.12 41.32
N GLY A 400 -4.18 10.98 40.05
CA GLY A 400 -5.20 10.02 39.63
C GLY A 400 -5.61 10.18 38.16
N ASP A 401 -6.41 9.26 37.62
CA ASP A 401 -6.84 9.23 36.20
C ASP A 401 -7.68 10.45 35.77
N ALA A 402 -8.20 11.23 36.72
CA ALA A 402 -8.85 12.52 36.46
C ALA A 402 -7.86 13.61 35.98
N ALA A 403 -6.54 13.40 36.13
CA ALA A 403 -5.50 14.34 35.74
C ALA A 403 -4.90 14.11 34.33
N LYS A 404 -5.39 13.11 33.60
CA LYS A 404 -4.93 12.77 32.23
C LYS A 404 -5.97 13.13 31.17
N SER A 405 -5.51 13.32 29.95
CA SER A 405 -6.35 13.51 28.78
C SER A 405 -7.12 12.22 28.50
N LYS A 406 -8.31 12.34 27.93
CA LYS A 406 -9.23 11.22 27.74
C LYS A 406 -9.80 11.23 26.33
N ILE A 407 -9.85 10.06 25.71
CA ILE A 407 -10.65 9.87 24.50
C ILE A 407 -12.13 9.99 24.87
N LEU A 408 -12.81 10.95 24.26
CA LEU A 408 -14.25 11.17 24.40
C LEU A 408 -15.05 10.31 23.42
N GLY A 409 -14.45 9.98 22.27
CA GLY A 409 -15.10 9.20 21.22
C GLY A 409 -14.39 9.33 19.88
N PHE A 410 -15.05 8.85 18.83
CA PHE A 410 -14.51 8.80 17.47
C PHE A 410 -15.54 9.32 16.46
N ILE A 411 -15.06 10.03 15.45
CA ILE A 411 -15.84 10.47 14.29
C ILE A 411 -15.47 9.56 13.12
N PRO A 412 -16.40 8.80 12.52
CA PRO A 412 -16.08 7.96 11.37
C PRO A 412 -15.70 8.84 10.18
N SER A 413 -14.66 8.46 9.45
CA SER A 413 -14.14 9.20 8.29
C SER A 413 -14.14 8.32 7.03
N GLY A 414 -13.52 8.83 5.96
CA GLY A 414 -13.12 7.99 4.84
C GLY A 414 -11.97 7.07 5.20
N GLN A 415 -11.49 6.36 4.19
CA GLN A 415 -10.34 5.48 4.27
C GLN A 415 -9.07 6.30 4.48
N TYR A 416 -8.26 5.88 5.46
CA TYR A 416 -6.94 6.44 5.72
C TYR A 416 -6.96 7.96 5.98
N PRO A 417 -7.69 8.49 6.97
CA PRO A 417 -7.60 9.92 7.31
C PRO A 417 -6.16 10.27 7.69
N SER A 418 -5.52 11.10 6.88
CA SER A 418 -4.08 11.43 6.98
C SER A 418 -3.82 12.87 7.40
N ALA A 419 -4.81 13.76 7.28
CA ALA A 419 -4.70 15.15 7.72
C ALA A 419 -6.02 15.68 8.30
N VAL A 420 -5.94 16.55 9.29
CA VAL A 420 -7.12 17.20 9.91
C VAL A 420 -6.86 18.67 10.20
N ALA A 421 -7.91 19.49 10.12
CA ALA A 421 -7.88 20.89 10.53
C ALA A 421 -9.23 21.33 11.11
N VAL A 422 -9.20 22.18 12.14
CA VAL A 422 -10.40 22.80 12.70
C VAL A 422 -10.49 24.25 12.22
N ALA A 423 -11.61 24.62 11.60
CA ALA A 423 -11.89 25.99 11.20
C ALA A 423 -13.39 26.27 11.21
N ASP A 424 -13.76 27.44 11.76
CA ASP A 424 -15.10 28.01 11.71
C ASP A 424 -16.21 27.04 12.21
N GLY A 425 -15.91 26.33 13.31
CA GLY A 425 -16.83 25.36 13.93
C GLY A 425 -16.98 24.03 13.15
N LYS A 426 -16.06 23.76 12.21
CA LYS A 426 -16.03 22.54 11.40
C LYS A 426 -14.67 21.86 11.51
N LEU A 427 -14.68 20.54 11.36
CA LEU A 427 -13.51 19.69 11.18
C LEU A 427 -13.39 19.33 9.70
N PHE A 428 -12.25 19.65 9.10
CA PHE A 428 -11.86 19.22 7.76
C PHE A 428 -10.96 17.98 7.89
N ILE A 429 -11.23 16.96 7.09
CA ILE A 429 -10.54 15.67 7.13
C ILE A 429 -10.05 15.35 5.72
N GLY A 430 -8.74 15.24 5.53
CA GLY A 430 -8.14 14.69 4.33
C GLY A 430 -8.11 13.17 4.42
N ASN A 431 -8.92 12.51 3.60
CA ASN A 431 -8.94 11.04 3.51
C ASN A 431 -7.94 10.60 2.43
N GLY A 432 -6.83 10.03 2.85
CA GLY A 432 -5.71 9.60 2.01
C GLY A 432 -6.09 8.60 0.92
N LYS A 433 -7.02 7.70 1.23
CA LYS A 433 -7.45 6.60 0.35
C LYS A 433 -8.93 6.68 -0.10
N GLY A 434 -9.64 7.79 0.15
CA GLY A 434 -11.02 8.01 -0.32
C GLY A 434 -12.11 7.73 0.73
N THR A 435 -13.38 7.54 0.37
CA THR A 435 -14.52 7.45 1.34
C THR A 435 -15.52 6.31 1.11
N GLY A 436 -15.27 5.42 0.18
CA GLY A 436 -16.14 4.33 -0.26
C GLY A 436 -17.35 4.77 -1.07
N PHE A 437 -17.82 6.02 -0.94
CA PHE A 437 -19.07 6.50 -1.54
C PHE A 437 -18.92 6.98 -2.99
N GLU A 438 -17.70 7.01 -3.48
CA GLU A 438 -17.32 7.42 -4.81
C GLU A 438 -16.59 6.24 -5.46
N PRO A 439 -16.40 6.25 -6.78
CA PRO A 439 -15.49 5.33 -7.45
C PRO A 439 -14.00 5.49 -7.04
N SER A 440 -13.68 6.06 -5.87
CA SER A 440 -12.31 6.39 -5.43
C SER A 440 -11.68 5.38 -4.46
N SER A 441 -12.44 4.36 -4.05
CA SER A 441 -12.07 3.47 -2.93
C SER A 441 -12.96 2.24 -2.96
N MET A 442 -12.41 1.03 -2.85
CA MET A 442 -13.15 -0.22 -3.03
C MET A 442 -14.43 -0.25 -2.17
N ARG A 443 -15.58 -0.61 -2.75
CA ARG A 443 -16.73 -1.18 -2.00
C ARG A 443 -17.14 -2.44 -2.70
N VAL A 444 -16.88 -3.60 -2.11
CA VAL A 444 -17.18 -4.86 -2.79
C VAL A 444 -18.61 -5.31 -2.49
N SER A 445 -19.35 -5.58 -3.56
CA SER A 445 -20.71 -6.10 -3.50
C SER A 445 -20.75 -7.61 -3.68
N ASN A 446 -21.41 -8.32 -2.77
CA ASN A 446 -21.78 -9.73 -2.92
C ASN A 446 -22.93 -9.94 -3.93
N SER A 447 -23.33 -8.89 -4.67
CA SER A 447 -24.46 -8.93 -5.60
C SER A 447 -24.07 -9.32 -7.04
N GLY A 448 -22.83 -9.77 -7.28
CA GLY A 448 -22.29 -9.97 -8.63
C GLY A 448 -22.18 -8.67 -9.45
N ARG A 449 -22.08 -7.51 -8.79
CA ARG A 449 -21.88 -6.20 -9.46
C ARG A 449 -20.48 -5.68 -9.14
N THR A 450 -19.95 -4.83 -10.02
CA THR A 450 -18.64 -4.19 -9.88
C THR A 450 -18.58 -3.36 -8.60
N PRO A 451 -17.42 -3.33 -7.89
CA PRO A 451 -17.19 -2.38 -6.83
C PRO A 451 -17.39 -0.95 -7.32
N ASN A 452 -18.12 -0.15 -6.54
CA ASN A 452 -18.42 1.25 -6.85
C ASN A 452 -19.12 1.50 -8.21
N PRO A 453 -20.36 1.01 -8.40
CA PRO A 453 -21.15 1.38 -9.57
C PRO A 453 -21.27 2.91 -9.70
N PRO A 454 -21.42 3.46 -10.92
CA PRO A 454 -21.62 4.89 -11.10
C PRO A 454 -22.80 5.35 -10.26
N ASN A 455 -22.69 6.54 -9.66
CA ASN A 455 -23.70 7.07 -8.75
C ASN A 455 -24.03 8.53 -9.10
N ALA A 456 -24.92 9.16 -8.33
CA ALA A 456 -25.35 10.54 -8.60
C ALA A 456 -24.19 11.55 -8.50
N ALA A 457 -23.18 11.30 -7.67
CA ALA A 457 -21.98 12.11 -7.57
C ALA A 457 -20.99 11.83 -8.72
N PHE A 458 -21.04 10.64 -9.33
CA PHE A 458 -20.16 10.21 -10.42
C PHE A 458 -20.90 9.34 -11.45
N PRO A 459 -21.62 9.95 -12.42
CA PRO A 459 -22.50 9.23 -13.34
C PRO A 459 -21.74 8.40 -14.40
N ALA A 460 -22.40 7.39 -14.95
CA ALA A 460 -21.83 6.49 -15.97
C ALA A 460 -21.53 7.23 -17.28
N ASN A 461 -20.40 6.91 -17.92
CA ASN A 461 -20.17 7.27 -19.32
C ASN A 461 -20.95 6.33 -20.25
N LYS A 462 -21.50 6.85 -21.36
CA LYS A 462 -22.42 6.12 -22.28
C LYS A 462 -21.79 4.96 -23.08
N GLY A 463 -20.50 4.67 -22.90
CA GLY A 463 -19.82 3.53 -23.49
C GLY A 463 -19.86 2.34 -22.54
N LYS A 464 -20.36 1.18 -23.02
CA LYS A 464 -20.52 -0.13 -22.36
C LYS A 464 -20.07 -0.20 -20.88
N ASN A 465 -21.04 -0.50 -20.00
CA ASN A 465 -20.96 -0.76 -18.55
C ASN A 465 -19.91 -1.80 -18.10
N ARG A 466 -18.63 -1.61 -18.45
CA ARG A 466 -17.50 -2.39 -17.95
C ARG A 466 -16.77 -1.51 -16.96
N GLN A 467 -16.79 -1.90 -15.69
CA GLN A 467 -16.12 -1.19 -14.62
C GLN A 467 -15.11 -2.12 -13.93
N GLY A 468 -13.92 -2.25 -14.51
CA GLY A 468 -12.81 -2.98 -13.87
C GLY A 468 -11.43 -2.63 -14.43
N GLY A 469 -10.39 -2.76 -13.59
CA GLY A 469 -9.01 -3.01 -14.00
C GLY A 469 -8.02 -1.84 -14.16
N GLN A 470 -8.08 -0.71 -13.43
CA GLN A 470 -6.94 0.23 -13.44
C GLN A 470 -5.77 -0.32 -12.62
N TYR A 471 -4.56 0.25 -12.71
CA TYR A 471 -3.50 -0.06 -11.74
C TYR A 471 -4.02 0.13 -10.30
N SER A 472 -3.83 -0.84 -9.41
CA SER A 472 -4.30 -0.87 -8.00
C SER A 472 -4.13 0.48 -7.30
N GLY A 473 -2.92 1.03 -7.34
CA GLY A 473 -2.66 2.33 -6.75
C GLY A 473 -3.50 3.46 -7.37
N SER A 474 -3.77 3.42 -8.69
CA SER A 474 -4.52 4.46 -9.39
C SER A 474 -6.02 4.43 -9.08
N ILE A 475 -6.50 3.34 -8.48
CA ILE A 475 -7.85 3.21 -7.93
C ILE A 475 -7.98 4.01 -6.62
N VAL A 476 -6.88 4.17 -5.88
CA VAL A 476 -6.85 4.88 -4.59
C VAL A 476 -6.76 6.39 -4.82
N SER A 477 -7.91 7.07 -4.73
CA SER A 477 -7.99 8.53 -4.84
C SER A 477 -8.41 9.15 -3.51
N GLY A 478 -7.60 10.07 -2.98
CA GLY A 478 -7.93 10.80 -1.77
C GLY A 478 -8.99 11.87 -2.01
N ASN A 479 -9.67 12.30 -0.95
CA ASN A 479 -10.64 13.39 -0.98
C ASN A 479 -10.66 14.18 0.33
N ILE A 480 -11.42 15.27 0.36
CA ILE A 480 -11.54 16.14 1.54
C ILE A 480 -12.99 16.12 2.04
N SER A 481 -13.19 15.73 3.29
CA SER A 481 -14.48 15.78 3.98
C SER A 481 -14.55 16.96 4.95
N VAL A 482 -15.76 17.40 5.25
CA VAL A 482 -16.07 18.40 6.26
C VAL A 482 -17.21 17.92 7.16
N VAL A 483 -17.01 18.02 8.47
CA VAL A 483 -17.96 17.62 9.50
C VAL A 483 -18.16 18.78 10.47
N ALA A 484 -19.39 19.07 10.87
CA ALA A 484 -19.61 19.98 11.99
C ALA A 484 -19.02 19.38 13.28
N LEU A 485 -18.44 20.20 14.16
CA LEU A 485 -17.95 19.68 15.44
C LEU A 485 -19.11 19.07 16.23
N PRO A 486 -19.03 17.78 16.63
CA PRO A 486 -20.15 17.09 17.23
C PRO A 486 -20.36 17.52 18.69
N ASP A 487 -21.62 17.59 19.11
CA ASP A 487 -21.97 17.56 20.52
C ASP A 487 -21.80 16.14 21.09
N GLU A 488 -21.89 15.99 22.42
CA GLU A 488 -21.71 14.71 23.09
C GLU A 488 -22.65 13.60 22.59
N PRO A 489 -23.98 13.84 22.40
CA PRO A 489 -24.87 12.82 21.83
C PRO A 489 -24.50 12.42 20.40
N THR A 490 -24.04 13.35 19.57
CA THR A 490 -23.61 13.05 18.20
C THR A 490 -22.30 12.28 18.19
N LEU A 491 -21.34 12.65 19.04
CA LEU A 491 -20.08 11.94 19.17
C LEU A 491 -20.28 10.50 19.67
N ALA A 492 -21.21 10.26 20.59
CA ALA A 492 -21.54 8.92 21.05
C ALA A 492 -22.10 8.04 19.91
N ARG A 493 -22.99 8.58 19.06
CA ARG A 493 -23.50 7.87 17.88
C ARG A 493 -22.40 7.57 16.86
N TYR A 494 -21.54 8.55 16.59
CA TYR A 494 -20.39 8.39 15.71
C TYR A 494 -19.42 7.33 16.25
N THR A 495 -19.14 7.33 17.54
CA THR A 495 -18.28 6.34 18.20
C THR A 495 -18.82 4.94 18.04
N GLN A 496 -20.11 4.74 18.28
CA GLN A 496 -20.74 3.44 18.08
C GLN A 496 -20.65 2.98 16.62
N GLN A 497 -20.80 3.91 15.66
CA GLN A 497 -20.65 3.59 14.24
C GLN A 497 -19.21 3.20 13.89
N THR A 498 -18.20 3.92 14.39
CA THR A 498 -16.79 3.55 14.22
C THR A 498 -16.50 2.17 14.80
N MET A 499 -16.89 1.92 16.06
CA MET A 499 -16.66 0.61 16.69
C MET A 499 -17.38 -0.54 15.96
N GLN A 500 -18.54 -0.30 15.35
CA GLN A 500 -19.20 -1.28 14.48
C GLN A 500 -18.42 -1.52 13.18
N ASN A 501 -17.91 -0.45 12.55
CA ASN A 501 -17.12 -0.56 11.32
C ASN A 501 -15.83 -1.36 11.54
N ASP A 502 -15.22 -1.20 12.72
CA ASP A 502 -13.97 -1.85 13.11
C ASP A 502 -14.15 -3.23 13.77
N GLY A 503 -15.37 -3.79 13.73
CA GLY A 503 -15.64 -5.12 14.26
C GLY A 503 -15.48 -5.23 15.79
N LEU A 504 -15.55 -4.12 16.53
CA LEU A 504 -15.48 -4.11 18.00
C LEU A 504 -16.85 -4.34 18.65
N LEU A 505 -17.94 -4.20 17.91
CA LEU A 505 -19.30 -4.43 18.39
C LEU A 505 -19.99 -5.52 17.57
N ASN A 506 -20.61 -6.48 18.27
CA ASN A 506 -21.39 -7.58 17.70
C ASN A 506 -20.61 -8.49 16.72
N PHE A 507 -19.28 -8.48 16.78
CA PHE A 507 -18.44 -9.38 16.01
C PHE A 507 -18.20 -10.67 16.80
N ALA A 508 -18.59 -11.81 16.21
CA ALA A 508 -18.21 -13.12 16.68
C ALA A 508 -17.57 -13.85 15.50
N PRO A 509 -16.25 -14.03 15.49
CA PRO A 509 -15.62 -14.75 14.39
C PRO A 509 -16.15 -16.19 14.39
N PRO A 510 -16.56 -16.73 13.22
CA PRO A 510 -17.03 -18.09 13.13
C PRO A 510 -15.92 -19.06 13.53
N LYS A 511 -16.28 -20.16 14.18
CA LYS A 511 -15.35 -21.28 14.36
C LYS A 511 -15.16 -21.97 13.02
N LEU A 512 -13.92 -22.31 12.68
CA LEU A 512 -13.59 -23.04 11.46
C LEU A 512 -14.01 -24.52 11.52
N PHE A 513 -14.05 -25.08 12.74
CA PHE A 513 -14.43 -26.47 13.03
C PHE A 513 -15.38 -26.53 14.23
N ALA A 514 -16.16 -27.61 14.34
CA ALA A 514 -17.03 -27.80 15.50
C ALA A 514 -16.23 -28.03 16.80
N GLY A 515 -15.07 -28.71 16.68
CA GLY A 515 -14.13 -28.99 17.75
C GLY A 515 -12.80 -28.23 17.62
N ASP A 516 -11.73 -28.82 18.16
CA ASP A 516 -10.37 -28.32 17.96
C ASP A 516 -9.95 -28.46 16.50
N SER A 517 -9.13 -27.52 16.02
CA SER A 517 -8.55 -27.57 14.67
C SER A 517 -7.75 -28.88 14.50
N PRO A 518 -8.01 -29.69 13.46
CA PRO A 518 -7.17 -30.83 13.14
C PRO A 518 -5.84 -30.43 12.48
N ILE A 519 -5.72 -29.16 12.09
CA ILE A 519 -4.53 -28.62 11.42
C ILE A 519 -3.46 -28.30 12.45
N LYS A 520 -2.24 -28.78 12.19
CA LYS A 520 -1.02 -28.51 12.99
C LYS A 520 0.04 -27.76 12.20
N HIS A 521 0.00 -27.88 10.88
CA HIS A 521 0.96 -27.27 9.97
C HIS A 521 0.23 -26.39 8.96
N VAL A 522 0.73 -25.19 8.77
CA VAL A 522 0.31 -24.30 7.68
C VAL A 522 1.50 -24.08 6.77
N VAL A 523 1.29 -24.30 5.47
CA VAL A 523 2.22 -23.89 4.41
C VAL A 523 1.60 -22.70 3.70
N TYR A 524 2.24 -21.55 3.80
CA TYR A 524 1.75 -20.29 3.28
C TYR A 524 2.66 -19.80 2.16
N ILE A 525 2.10 -19.72 0.95
CA ILE A 525 2.76 -19.42 -0.31
C ILE A 525 2.41 -17.99 -0.69
N ILE A 526 3.43 -17.14 -0.79
CA ILE A 526 3.33 -15.79 -1.33
C ILE A 526 3.88 -15.83 -2.76
N LYS A 527 3.11 -15.32 -3.70
CA LYS A 527 3.43 -15.24 -5.12
C LYS A 527 3.40 -13.78 -5.59
N GLU A 528 3.54 -13.55 -6.90
CA GLU A 528 3.61 -12.22 -7.53
C GLU A 528 2.46 -11.99 -8.52
N ASN A 529 2.51 -10.88 -9.23
CA ASN A 529 1.29 -10.10 -9.39
C ASN A 529 0.33 -10.64 -10.45
N ARG A 530 -0.84 -11.16 -10.03
CA ARG A 530 -1.92 -11.57 -10.95
C ARG A 530 -3.30 -11.17 -10.48
N THR A 531 -4.12 -10.73 -11.44
CA THR A 531 -5.56 -10.60 -11.20
C THR A 531 -6.26 -11.94 -11.34
N TYR A 532 -7.43 -12.05 -10.68
CA TYR A 532 -8.27 -13.24 -10.77
C TYR A 532 -8.58 -13.58 -12.23
N ASP A 533 -9.04 -12.62 -13.02
CA ASP A 533 -9.46 -12.91 -14.39
C ASP A 533 -8.32 -13.30 -15.33
N GLN A 534 -7.08 -12.89 -15.07
CA GLN A 534 -5.92 -13.33 -15.88
C GLN A 534 -5.70 -14.84 -15.78
N VAL A 535 -6.02 -15.42 -14.62
CA VAL A 535 -5.84 -16.85 -14.30
C VAL A 535 -7.16 -17.61 -14.45
N PHE A 536 -8.21 -17.23 -13.71
CA PHE A 536 -9.48 -17.94 -13.57
C PHE A 536 -10.63 -17.32 -14.37
N GLY A 537 -10.39 -16.33 -15.23
CA GLY A 537 -11.46 -15.70 -16.01
C GLY A 537 -12.23 -16.69 -16.90
N ASP A 538 -11.61 -17.81 -17.29
CA ASP A 538 -12.23 -18.89 -18.05
C ASP A 538 -12.94 -19.96 -17.20
N VAL A 539 -12.86 -19.87 -15.87
CA VAL A 539 -13.64 -20.71 -14.96
C VAL A 539 -15.08 -20.21 -14.89
N GLN A 540 -16.00 -20.93 -15.55
CA GLN A 540 -17.42 -20.57 -15.60
C GLN A 540 -18.25 -21.17 -14.46
N THR A 541 -17.79 -22.26 -13.88
CA THR A 541 -18.45 -22.93 -12.75
C THR A 541 -17.41 -23.41 -11.73
N SER A 542 -17.73 -23.32 -10.45
CA SER A 542 -17.00 -24.01 -9.38
C SER A 542 -17.20 -25.53 -9.44
N GLY A 543 -16.43 -26.27 -8.64
CA GLY A 543 -16.48 -27.73 -8.64
C GLY A 543 -17.78 -28.32 -8.10
N ASP A 544 -18.50 -27.57 -7.27
CA ASP A 544 -19.85 -27.90 -6.81
C ASP A 544 -20.96 -27.48 -7.79
N GLY A 545 -20.59 -26.92 -8.95
CA GLY A 545 -21.49 -26.60 -10.06
C GLY A 545 -22.15 -25.22 -9.99
N HIS A 546 -21.78 -24.36 -9.03
CA HIS A 546 -22.28 -22.99 -8.98
C HIS A 546 -21.59 -22.11 -10.05
N PRO A 547 -22.30 -21.13 -10.62
CA PRO A 547 -21.70 -20.18 -11.56
C PRO A 547 -20.62 -19.34 -10.87
N ALA A 548 -19.42 -19.31 -11.46
CA ALA A 548 -18.32 -18.49 -11.00
C ALA A 548 -18.27 -17.15 -11.76
N ASP A 549 -17.78 -16.11 -11.09
CA ASP A 549 -17.71 -14.75 -11.64
C ASP A 549 -16.41 -14.51 -12.42
N GLY A 550 -16.20 -15.17 -13.57
CA GLY A 550 -15.02 -15.00 -14.42
C GLY A 550 -15.31 -14.32 -15.77
N GLU A 551 -14.37 -13.51 -16.29
CA GLU A 551 -14.42 -12.95 -17.65
C GLU A 551 -13.41 -13.65 -18.59
N PRO A 552 -13.88 -14.58 -19.46
CA PRO A 552 -13.00 -15.35 -20.35
C PRO A 552 -12.18 -14.49 -21.32
N ALA A 553 -12.65 -13.27 -21.65
CA ALA A 553 -11.89 -12.38 -22.50
C ALA A 553 -10.54 -11.99 -21.88
N PHE A 554 -10.44 -11.97 -20.55
CA PHE A 554 -9.27 -11.51 -19.79
C PHE A 554 -8.33 -12.66 -19.40
N ALA A 555 -8.82 -13.91 -19.43
CA ALA A 555 -8.03 -15.11 -19.18
C ALA A 555 -6.95 -15.31 -20.26
N ILE A 556 -5.71 -14.96 -19.92
CA ILE A 556 -4.53 -15.12 -20.79
C ILE A 556 -3.61 -16.25 -20.30
N PHE A 557 -3.79 -16.70 -19.06
CA PHE A 557 -3.07 -17.83 -18.46
C PHE A 557 -4.00 -19.00 -18.08
N GLY A 558 -5.18 -19.09 -18.69
CA GLY A 558 -6.18 -20.14 -18.42
C GLY A 558 -5.76 -21.57 -18.78
N ASP A 559 -6.68 -22.52 -18.55
CA ASP A 559 -6.55 -23.96 -18.89
C ASP A 559 -7.47 -24.39 -20.07
N SER A 560 -8.06 -23.42 -20.75
CA SER A 560 -9.06 -23.66 -21.79
C SER A 560 -8.69 -23.06 -23.15
N GLU A 561 -9.71 -22.80 -23.97
CA GLU A 561 -9.60 -22.14 -25.27
C GLU A 561 -9.03 -20.71 -25.15
N THR A 562 -9.10 -20.10 -23.97
CA THR A 562 -8.65 -18.74 -23.70
C THR A 562 -7.13 -18.58 -23.69
N ALA A 563 -6.37 -19.64 -23.36
CA ALA A 563 -4.91 -19.68 -23.38
C ALA A 563 -4.30 -20.01 -24.76
N ARG A 564 -5.12 -20.03 -25.82
CA ARG A 564 -4.66 -20.29 -27.19
C ARG A 564 -3.66 -19.24 -27.68
N ARG A 565 -2.65 -19.72 -28.40
CA ARG A 565 -1.72 -18.90 -29.17
C ARG A 565 -2.45 -18.11 -30.25
N PRO A 566 -1.85 -17.01 -30.75
CA PRO A 566 -2.41 -16.25 -31.88
C PRO A 566 -2.58 -17.09 -33.15
N ASP A 567 -1.80 -18.16 -33.31
CA ASP A 567 -1.89 -19.11 -34.42
C ASP A 567 -2.96 -20.20 -34.21
N GLY A 568 -3.68 -20.16 -33.09
CA GLY A 568 -4.74 -21.11 -32.73
C GLY A 568 -4.27 -22.32 -31.90
N THR A 569 -2.97 -22.50 -31.67
CA THR A 569 -2.45 -23.63 -30.88
C THR A 569 -2.95 -23.57 -29.43
N ARG A 570 -3.61 -24.64 -28.95
CA ARG A 570 -4.10 -24.73 -27.56
C ARG A 570 -2.93 -24.86 -26.58
N GLN A 571 -3.08 -24.24 -25.42
CA GLN A 571 -2.18 -24.38 -24.28
C GLN A 571 -3.01 -24.61 -23.01
N ALA A 572 -2.36 -25.14 -21.98
CA ALA A 572 -2.85 -25.26 -20.61
C ALA A 572 -1.79 -24.64 -19.72
N VAL A 573 -1.94 -23.36 -19.37
CA VAL A 573 -0.87 -22.62 -18.67
C VAL A 573 -0.94 -22.82 -17.16
N THR A 574 -2.15 -22.78 -16.58
CA THR A 574 -2.34 -22.95 -15.12
C THR A 574 -3.26 -24.14 -14.74
N PRO A 575 -3.05 -25.35 -15.30
CA PRO A 575 -3.94 -26.49 -15.02
C PRO A 575 -3.96 -26.88 -13.54
N ASN A 576 -2.88 -26.64 -12.77
CA ASN A 576 -2.88 -26.96 -11.35
C ASN A 576 -3.75 -26.00 -10.55
N HIS A 577 -3.60 -24.69 -10.72
CA HIS A 577 -4.47 -23.69 -10.07
C HIS A 577 -5.94 -23.97 -10.40
N HIS A 578 -6.27 -24.30 -11.65
CA HIS A 578 -7.63 -24.66 -12.06
C HIS A 578 -8.12 -25.94 -11.35
N ALA A 579 -7.34 -27.01 -11.37
CA ALA A 579 -7.72 -28.27 -10.72
C ALA A 579 -7.85 -28.12 -9.19
N LEU A 580 -6.98 -27.31 -8.57
CA LEU A 580 -7.02 -27.02 -7.14
C LEU A 580 -8.27 -26.21 -6.78
N ALA A 581 -8.60 -25.17 -7.53
CA ALA A 581 -9.82 -24.39 -7.32
C ALA A 581 -11.09 -25.23 -7.52
N GLN A 582 -11.13 -26.08 -8.55
CA GLN A 582 -12.25 -26.98 -8.81
C GLN A 582 -12.41 -28.04 -7.71
N ARG A 583 -11.32 -28.48 -7.08
CA ARG A 583 -11.37 -29.54 -6.08
C ARG A 583 -11.58 -29.02 -4.66
N PHE A 584 -10.81 -28.03 -4.26
CA PHE A 584 -10.73 -27.54 -2.88
C PHE A 584 -11.58 -26.29 -2.64
N GLY A 585 -12.06 -25.66 -3.71
CA GLY A 585 -12.95 -24.51 -3.68
C GLY A 585 -12.36 -23.29 -4.36
N LEU A 586 -13.26 -22.44 -4.86
CA LEU A 586 -12.94 -21.28 -5.67
C LEU A 586 -13.35 -20.01 -4.91
N PHE A 587 -12.39 -19.11 -4.68
CA PHE A 587 -12.67 -17.78 -4.18
C PHE A 587 -12.78 -16.82 -5.35
N ASP A 588 -13.99 -16.60 -5.85
CA ASP A 588 -14.23 -15.63 -6.91
C ASP A 588 -14.36 -14.19 -6.36
N ARG A 589 -14.22 -13.97 -5.06
CA ARG A 589 -14.20 -12.64 -4.42
C ARG A 589 -13.08 -12.51 -3.39
N PHE A 590 -11.88 -12.98 -3.74
CA PHE A 590 -10.65 -12.74 -2.98
C PHE A 590 -9.93 -11.48 -3.48
N PHE A 591 -9.51 -10.61 -2.56
CA PHE A 591 -8.86 -9.34 -2.87
C PHE A 591 -7.55 -9.18 -2.09
N VAL A 592 -6.49 -8.78 -2.76
CA VAL A 592 -5.28 -8.35 -2.05
C VAL A 592 -5.54 -7.01 -1.36
N ASN A 593 -4.99 -6.84 -0.16
CA ASN A 593 -5.12 -5.58 0.58
C ASN A 593 -4.17 -4.49 0.08
N SER A 594 -3.15 -4.87 -0.67
CA SER A 594 -2.01 -4.08 -1.09
C SER A 594 -2.20 -3.37 -2.42
N GLU A 595 -1.48 -2.26 -2.56
CA GLU A 595 -1.42 -1.51 -3.80
C GLU A 595 -0.16 -1.81 -4.62
N ALA A 596 0.91 -2.34 -4.01
CA ALA A 596 2.15 -2.74 -4.67
C ALA A 596 2.92 -3.77 -3.80
N SER A 597 4.01 -4.34 -4.31
CA SER A 597 4.84 -5.27 -3.53
C SER A 597 5.33 -4.75 -2.15
N PRO A 598 5.75 -3.46 -1.99
CA PRO A 598 6.25 -2.95 -0.71
C PRO A 598 5.26 -3.06 0.45
N ASP A 599 3.99 -2.73 0.23
CA ASP A 599 2.94 -2.94 1.21
C ASP A 599 2.34 -4.34 1.12
N GLY A 600 2.38 -5.00 -0.05
CA GLY A 600 1.99 -6.40 -0.29
C GLY A 600 2.63 -7.40 0.64
N HIS A 601 3.95 -7.41 0.67
CA HIS A 601 4.70 -8.28 1.58
C HIS A 601 4.38 -8.00 3.05
N ASN A 602 4.18 -6.74 3.43
CA ASN A 602 3.78 -6.37 4.79
C ASN A 602 2.34 -6.80 5.12
N TRP A 603 1.37 -6.64 4.22
CA TRP A 603 0.01 -7.15 4.40
C TRP A 603 -0.01 -8.67 4.50
N ALA A 604 0.74 -9.34 3.64
CA ALA A 604 0.83 -10.79 3.59
C ALA A 604 1.53 -11.38 4.82
N THR A 605 2.41 -10.64 5.50
CA THR A 605 3.19 -11.19 6.61
C THR A 605 2.89 -10.57 7.97
N ALA A 606 2.30 -9.38 8.04
CA ALA A 606 1.96 -8.68 9.29
C ALA A 606 0.49 -8.27 9.40
N ALA A 607 -0.33 -8.53 8.37
CA ALA A 607 -1.70 -8.02 8.26
C ALA A 607 -1.80 -6.51 8.49
N PHE A 608 -0.74 -5.77 8.17
CA PHE A 608 -0.61 -4.34 8.44
C PHE A 608 0.52 -3.72 7.61
N SER A 609 0.29 -2.53 7.06
CA SER A 609 1.31 -1.68 6.45
C SER A 609 1.58 -0.48 7.36
N THR A 610 2.85 -0.07 7.53
CA THR A 610 3.18 1.12 8.30
C THR A 610 2.90 2.39 7.50
N ASP A 611 2.70 3.51 8.19
CA ASP A 611 2.52 4.80 7.53
C ASP A 611 3.71 5.20 6.65
N TYR A 612 4.91 4.72 6.99
CA TYR A 612 6.09 4.87 6.15
C TYR A 612 5.91 4.20 4.81
N VAL A 613 5.55 2.92 4.80
CA VAL A 613 5.36 2.17 3.56
C VAL A 613 4.23 2.81 2.75
N ASP A 614 3.07 3.07 3.37
CA ASP A 614 1.93 3.73 2.71
C ASP A 614 2.27 5.10 2.12
N LYS A 615 3.24 5.86 2.62
CA LYS A 615 3.61 7.15 2.00
C LYS A 615 4.73 7.01 0.98
N SER A 616 5.73 6.16 1.28
CA SER A 616 7.04 6.18 0.62
C SER A 616 7.14 5.32 -0.63
N PHE A 617 6.42 4.20 -0.76
CA PHE A 617 6.49 3.41 -2.01
C PHE A 617 6.00 4.25 -3.19
N ARG A 618 4.99 5.10 -2.96
CA ARG A 618 4.46 6.05 -3.95
C ARG A 618 5.54 7.03 -4.43
N TRP A 619 6.48 7.39 -3.55
CA TRP A 619 7.62 8.22 -3.90
C TRP A 619 8.69 7.43 -4.69
N ASN A 620 9.00 6.20 -4.29
CA ASN A 620 9.95 5.32 -4.99
C ASN A 620 9.45 4.97 -6.41
N TYR A 621 8.22 4.47 -6.55
CA TYR A 621 7.66 3.99 -7.82
C TYR A 621 7.27 5.10 -8.82
N SER A 622 7.34 6.37 -8.41
CA SER A 622 7.10 7.50 -9.31
C SER A 622 8.37 7.97 -10.02
N ASP A 623 9.47 7.20 -9.97
CA ASP A 623 10.81 7.59 -10.45
C ASP A 623 11.28 8.92 -9.81
N ARG A 624 10.92 9.11 -8.53
CA ARG A 624 11.26 10.30 -7.76
C ARG A 624 12.41 10.01 -6.81
N GLY A 625 13.46 9.36 -7.30
CA GLY A 625 14.79 9.44 -6.71
C GLY A 625 14.95 8.88 -5.29
N ARG A 626 14.19 7.82 -4.98
CA ARG A 626 14.34 7.00 -3.77
C ARG A 626 14.65 5.57 -4.18
N THR A 627 15.37 4.86 -3.33
CA THR A 627 15.68 3.44 -3.44
C THR A 627 14.61 2.53 -2.86
N TYR A 628 14.75 1.23 -3.08
CA TYR A 628 13.91 0.20 -2.49
C TYR A 628 14.26 0.01 -0.99
N ASP A 629 13.46 0.62 -0.11
CA ASP A 629 13.65 0.66 1.35
C ASP A 629 12.65 -0.27 2.07
N PHE A 630 12.48 -1.48 1.55
CA PHE A 630 11.46 -2.44 2.00
C PHE A 630 12.07 -3.84 2.20
N GLU A 631 11.27 -4.81 2.64
CA GLU A 631 11.70 -6.21 2.84
C GLU A 631 12.90 -6.40 3.80
N GLY A 632 13.04 -5.51 4.81
CA GLY A 632 14.10 -5.57 5.81
C GLY A 632 15.32 -4.71 5.53
N TYR A 633 15.32 -3.96 4.41
CA TYR A 633 16.39 -3.02 4.07
C TYR A 633 15.99 -1.57 4.31
N ASN A 634 16.97 -0.74 4.64
CA ASN A 634 16.86 0.71 4.52
C ASN A 634 17.92 1.19 3.53
N ARG A 635 17.53 1.93 2.49
CA ARG A 635 18.44 2.63 1.57
C ARG A 635 19.25 1.71 0.67
N LEU A 636 18.76 0.50 0.40
CA LEU A 636 19.46 -0.43 -0.47
C LEU A 636 19.42 0.12 -1.90
N PRO A 637 20.57 0.48 -2.52
CA PRO A 637 20.59 0.98 -3.89
C PRO A 637 20.06 -0.08 -4.86
N ASP A 638 19.56 0.36 -6.02
CA ASP A 638 19.11 -0.55 -7.07
C ASP A 638 20.28 -1.44 -7.48
N TYR A 639 20.14 -2.74 -7.22
CA TYR A 639 21.23 -3.69 -7.32
C TYR A 639 20.85 -4.86 -8.23
N GLU A 640 21.32 -4.82 -9.48
CA GLU A 640 21.57 -6.02 -10.29
C GLU A 640 23.09 -6.11 -10.48
N PRO A 641 23.81 -7.18 -10.08
CA PRO A 641 25.27 -7.24 -9.99
C PRO A 641 26.00 -6.48 -11.13
N PRO A 642 26.33 -5.18 -10.94
CA PRO A 642 26.59 -4.32 -12.09
C PRO A 642 28.09 -4.09 -12.28
N SER A 643 28.40 -3.46 -13.42
CA SER A 643 29.75 -3.00 -13.78
C SER A 643 30.35 -1.96 -12.82
N GLU A 644 29.52 -1.40 -11.94
CA GLU A 644 29.86 -0.35 -10.97
C GLU A 644 30.16 -0.88 -9.56
N LEU A 645 30.01 -2.19 -9.32
CA LEU A 645 30.40 -2.82 -8.05
C LEU A 645 31.91 -2.61 -7.79
N GLN A 646 32.24 -2.03 -6.64
CA GLN A 646 33.62 -1.68 -6.24
C GLN A 646 34.41 -2.90 -5.75
N LEU A 647 34.68 -3.84 -6.66
CA LEU A 647 35.46 -5.06 -6.41
C LEU A 647 36.91 -4.78 -5.96
N ASP A 648 37.42 -3.59 -6.28
CA ASP A 648 38.77 -3.14 -5.93
C ASP A 648 38.96 -2.98 -4.41
N ARG A 649 37.89 -2.69 -3.66
CA ARG A 649 37.91 -2.69 -2.18
C ARG A 649 38.07 -4.08 -1.58
N PHE A 650 37.79 -5.13 -2.35
CA PHE A 650 37.71 -6.52 -1.88
C PHE A 650 38.76 -7.43 -2.52
N HIS A 651 39.92 -6.92 -2.94
CA HIS A 651 40.95 -7.70 -3.64
C HIS A 651 40.41 -8.54 -4.83
N GLY A 652 39.31 -8.09 -5.47
CA GLY A 652 38.64 -8.83 -6.55
C GLY A 652 37.66 -9.92 -6.11
N ASP A 653 37.40 -10.09 -4.81
CA ASP A 653 36.39 -11.00 -4.28
C ASP A 653 34.97 -10.42 -4.39
N ALA A 654 34.24 -10.86 -5.41
CA ALA A 654 32.87 -10.44 -5.61
C ALA A 654 31.93 -10.91 -4.50
N LEU A 655 32.12 -12.09 -3.90
CA LEU A 655 31.19 -12.56 -2.86
C LEU A 655 31.26 -11.65 -1.63
N ALA A 656 32.48 -11.28 -1.21
CA ALA A 656 32.68 -10.34 -0.12
C ALA A 656 32.08 -8.96 -0.44
N ALA A 657 32.28 -8.45 -1.67
CA ALA A 657 31.73 -7.17 -2.09
C ALA A 657 30.19 -7.15 -2.08
N LEU A 658 29.54 -8.23 -2.53
CA LEU A 658 28.07 -8.34 -2.51
C LEU A 658 27.52 -8.48 -1.10
N THR A 659 28.19 -9.29 -0.28
CA THR A 659 27.82 -9.49 1.12
C THR A 659 27.89 -8.18 1.90
N ASP A 660 29.00 -7.44 1.76
CA ASP A 660 29.19 -6.15 2.41
C ASP A 660 28.15 -5.12 1.96
N LEU A 661 27.85 -5.04 0.65
CA LEU A 661 26.81 -4.16 0.12
C LEU A 661 25.46 -4.43 0.80
N LEU A 662 25.02 -5.68 0.82
CA LEU A 662 23.71 -6.06 1.36
C LEU A 662 23.67 -5.89 2.90
N GLU A 663 24.68 -6.37 3.62
CA GLU A 663 24.71 -6.28 5.09
C GLU A 663 24.76 -4.83 5.60
N ASN A 664 25.40 -3.91 4.88
CA ASN A 664 25.47 -2.49 5.25
C ASN A 664 24.11 -1.78 5.24
N HIS A 665 23.13 -2.34 4.51
CA HIS A 665 21.78 -1.80 4.38
C HIS A 665 20.74 -2.57 5.21
N LEU A 666 21.16 -3.59 5.97
CA LEU A 666 20.31 -4.31 6.94
C LEU A 666 20.31 -3.59 8.30
N PRO A 667 19.22 -2.91 8.70
CA PRO A 667 19.22 -2.08 9.91
C PRO A 667 19.49 -2.88 11.19
N TYR A 668 18.87 -4.07 11.32
CA TYR A 668 18.97 -4.87 12.53
C TYR A 668 20.40 -5.38 12.80
N ARG A 669 21.19 -5.65 11.75
CA ARG A 669 22.60 -6.07 11.88
C ARG A 669 23.47 -4.96 12.46
N ARG A 670 23.01 -3.72 12.36
CA ARG A 670 23.68 -2.51 12.82
C ARG A 670 23.08 -1.99 14.13
N GLY A 671 22.12 -2.73 14.72
CA GLY A 671 21.43 -2.33 15.94
C GLY A 671 20.38 -1.23 15.74
N PHE A 672 19.96 -0.98 14.50
CA PHE A 672 18.99 0.05 14.15
C PHE A 672 17.62 -0.56 13.86
N MET A 673 16.59 0.28 13.97
CA MET A 673 15.23 -0.11 13.59
C MET A 673 15.09 -0.17 12.06
N ASP A 674 14.34 -1.18 11.61
CA ASP A 674 13.78 -1.19 10.27
C ASP A 674 12.54 -0.27 10.26
N LEU A 675 12.56 0.69 9.33
CA LEU A 675 11.54 1.71 9.22
C LEU A 675 10.24 1.16 8.61
N ALA A 676 10.32 0.14 7.77
CA ALA A 676 9.15 -0.50 7.18
C ALA A 676 8.46 -1.50 8.14
N GLU A 677 9.12 -1.88 9.24
CA GLU A 677 8.66 -2.91 10.17
C GLU A 677 7.53 -2.42 11.09
N PRO A 678 6.35 -3.08 11.08
CA PRO A 678 5.29 -2.81 12.04
C PRO A 678 5.73 -3.05 13.49
N LYS A 679 5.27 -2.23 14.43
CA LYS A 679 5.52 -2.46 15.88
C LYS A 679 4.92 -3.77 16.39
N THR A 680 3.90 -4.29 15.71
CA THR A 680 3.26 -5.58 16.00
C THR A 680 4.03 -6.79 15.47
N LEU A 681 5.07 -6.54 14.65
CA LEU A 681 5.91 -7.54 14.00
C LEU A 681 5.11 -8.45 13.04
N TYR A 682 5.72 -9.56 12.61
CA TYR A 682 5.21 -10.44 11.56
C TYR A 682 4.59 -11.73 12.12
N LEU A 683 3.93 -12.49 11.25
CA LEU A 683 3.20 -13.71 11.55
C LEU A 683 4.10 -14.80 12.14
N TRP A 684 5.35 -14.88 11.70
CA TRP A 684 6.32 -15.80 12.30
C TRP A 684 6.72 -15.39 13.73
N ASP A 685 6.78 -14.09 14.02
CA ASP A 685 6.99 -13.60 15.39
C ASP A 685 5.76 -13.92 16.26
N ALA A 686 4.55 -13.86 15.70
CA ALA A 686 3.32 -14.27 16.38
C ALA A 686 3.28 -15.78 16.66
N ALA A 687 3.71 -16.60 15.70
CA ALA A 687 3.88 -18.04 15.87
C ALA A 687 4.89 -18.36 16.99
N ALA A 688 6.05 -17.68 17.00
CA ALA A 688 7.06 -17.81 18.05
C ALA A 688 6.49 -17.46 19.44
N ARG A 689 5.73 -16.36 19.55
CA ARG A 689 5.05 -15.97 20.80
C ARG A 689 4.03 -17.01 21.27
N ALA A 690 3.38 -17.72 20.36
CA ALA A 690 2.48 -18.83 20.65
C ALA A 690 3.21 -20.14 21.01
N GLY A 691 4.55 -20.17 20.99
CA GLY A 691 5.35 -21.36 21.26
C GLY A 691 5.38 -22.34 20.08
N LEU A 692 5.06 -21.88 18.87
CA LEU A 692 5.05 -22.68 17.65
C LEU A 692 6.39 -22.60 16.91
N THR A 693 6.74 -23.68 16.21
CA THR A 693 7.89 -23.70 15.31
C THR A 693 7.52 -23.05 13.98
N TYR A 694 8.46 -22.33 13.38
CA TYR A 694 8.28 -21.71 12.07
C TYR A 694 9.52 -21.83 11.21
N ARG A 695 9.30 -21.75 9.89
CA ARG A 695 10.31 -21.92 8.85
C ARG A 695 10.01 -21.04 7.65
N ASN A 696 11.01 -20.30 7.18
CA ASN A 696 10.91 -19.37 6.08
C ASN A 696 11.73 -19.84 4.86
N TYR A 697 11.14 -19.68 3.68
CA TYR A 697 11.73 -19.99 2.38
C TYR A 697 11.60 -18.77 1.46
N GLY A 698 12.61 -17.89 1.50
CA GLY A 698 12.77 -16.81 0.52
C GLY A 698 11.99 -15.51 0.80
N GLU A 699 11.27 -15.41 1.93
CA GLU A 699 10.52 -14.21 2.30
C GLU A 699 11.32 -13.39 3.32
N PHE A 700 11.70 -12.16 2.98
CA PHE A 700 12.64 -11.33 3.77
C PHE A 700 14.01 -12.01 4.01
N VAL A 701 14.50 -12.71 3.00
CA VAL A 701 15.82 -13.36 2.99
C VAL A 701 16.46 -13.07 1.63
N THR A 702 17.73 -12.70 1.61
CA THR A 702 18.50 -12.56 0.36
C THR A 702 19.47 -13.71 0.23
N VAL A 703 19.51 -14.36 -0.92
CA VAL A 703 20.44 -15.47 -1.18
C VAL A 703 21.28 -15.20 -2.41
N ILE A 704 22.60 -15.14 -2.22
CA ILE A 704 23.60 -14.99 -3.28
C ILE A 704 23.93 -16.37 -3.83
N SER A 705 23.80 -16.51 -5.15
CA SER A 705 24.17 -17.72 -5.91
C SER A 705 25.62 -17.67 -6.41
N ALA A 706 26.15 -18.83 -6.83
CA ALA A 706 27.42 -18.88 -7.53
C ALA A 706 27.39 -18.07 -8.85
N ASN A 707 26.22 -18.00 -9.50
CA ASN A 707 26.03 -17.21 -10.71
C ASN A 707 25.98 -15.70 -10.45
N ASP A 708 25.48 -15.25 -9.29
CA ASP A 708 25.54 -13.82 -8.91
C ASP A 708 26.99 -13.37 -8.74
N VAL A 709 27.81 -14.21 -8.07
CA VAL A 709 29.25 -13.96 -7.92
C VAL A 709 29.95 -13.93 -9.28
N ASP A 710 29.59 -14.81 -10.20
CA ASP A 710 30.13 -14.84 -11.56
C ASP A 710 29.72 -13.60 -12.38
N ALA A 711 28.44 -13.25 -12.34
CA ALA A 711 27.87 -12.08 -13.00
C ALA A 711 28.55 -10.79 -12.54
N ALA A 712 28.70 -10.63 -11.22
CA ALA A 712 29.42 -9.51 -10.62
C ALA A 712 30.89 -9.45 -11.06
N LYS A 713 31.62 -10.58 -11.05
CA LYS A 713 33.02 -10.65 -11.53
C LYS A 713 33.16 -10.24 -12.99
N ARG A 714 32.19 -10.65 -13.82
CA ARG A 714 32.18 -10.39 -15.27
C ARG A 714 31.51 -9.07 -15.64
N ARG A 715 30.94 -8.35 -14.67
CA ARG A 715 30.25 -7.07 -14.87
C ARG A 715 29.13 -7.19 -15.91
N ARG A 716 28.31 -8.23 -15.78
CA ARG A 716 27.22 -8.56 -16.71
C ARG A 716 25.95 -8.91 -15.94
N HIS A 717 24.80 -8.77 -16.59
CA HIS A 717 23.54 -9.29 -16.06
C HIS A 717 23.56 -10.82 -15.99
N LYS A 718 22.76 -11.37 -15.07
CA LYS A 718 22.55 -12.80 -14.93
C LYS A 718 21.67 -13.34 -16.07
N ASP A 719 22.03 -14.51 -16.59
CA ASP A 719 21.29 -15.22 -17.65
C ASP A 719 20.36 -16.28 -17.03
N TYR A 720 19.24 -16.58 -17.69
CA TYR A 720 18.38 -17.72 -17.35
C TYR A 720 18.89 -19.02 -18.02
N PRO A 721 18.75 -20.19 -17.38
CA PRO A 721 18.31 -20.39 -15.99
C PRO A 721 19.47 -20.33 -14.99
N ASP A 722 19.20 -19.79 -13.80
CA ASP A 722 20.10 -19.92 -12.65
C ASP A 722 19.67 -21.07 -11.74
N ILE A 723 20.23 -22.25 -12.00
CA ILE A 723 20.09 -23.44 -11.14
C ILE A 723 21.32 -23.67 -10.27
N SER A 724 22.18 -22.66 -10.13
CA SER A 724 23.46 -22.77 -9.44
C SER A 724 23.26 -22.83 -7.91
N LYS A 725 24.28 -23.30 -7.19
CA LYS A 725 24.24 -23.43 -5.73
C LYS A 725 24.23 -22.07 -5.05
N ALA A 726 23.52 -21.97 -3.93
CA ALA A 726 23.68 -20.86 -3.02
C ALA A 726 25.08 -20.87 -2.40
N VAL A 727 25.68 -19.70 -2.28
CA VAL A 727 27.01 -19.52 -1.66
C VAL A 727 26.96 -18.63 -0.43
N ARG A 728 25.90 -17.84 -0.27
CA ARG A 728 25.65 -17.00 0.91
C ARG A 728 24.16 -16.70 1.06
N ASP A 729 23.66 -16.86 2.27
CA ASP A 729 22.35 -16.42 2.73
C ASP A 729 22.48 -15.21 3.68
N LEU A 730 21.49 -14.34 3.62
CA LEU A 730 21.37 -13.13 4.42
C LEU A 730 19.91 -12.99 4.85
N PRO A 731 19.52 -13.45 6.05
CA PRO A 731 18.19 -13.18 6.58
C PRO A 731 18.06 -11.68 6.83
N ASN A 732 16.98 -11.05 6.36
CA ASN A 732 16.82 -9.59 6.48
C ASN A 732 16.20 -9.19 7.83
N LYS A 733 15.82 -10.18 8.64
CA LYS A 733 15.24 -10.01 9.98
C LYS A 733 15.96 -10.86 11.01
N ALA A 734 16.08 -10.34 12.23
CA ALA A 734 16.68 -11.07 13.34
C ALA A 734 15.92 -12.37 13.66
N SER A 735 14.59 -12.35 13.60
CA SER A 735 13.76 -13.53 13.86
C SER A 735 13.86 -14.62 12.78
N LEU A 736 14.52 -14.35 11.66
CA LEU A 736 14.73 -15.34 10.60
C LEU A 736 16.12 -15.99 10.65
N ALA A 737 17.04 -15.52 11.50
CA ALA A 737 18.45 -15.91 11.50
C ALA A 737 18.69 -17.43 11.46
N ASP A 738 17.93 -18.19 12.26
CA ASP A 738 18.04 -19.66 12.36
C ASP A 738 16.78 -20.39 11.87
N HIS A 739 15.87 -19.67 11.21
CA HIS A 739 14.57 -20.17 10.79
C HIS A 739 14.37 -20.12 9.27
N HIS A 740 15.41 -19.82 8.50
CA HIS A 740 15.33 -19.63 7.04
C HIS A 740 16.13 -20.69 6.25
N SER A 741 15.75 -20.90 4.98
CA SER A 741 16.45 -21.83 4.10
C SER A 741 17.63 -21.12 3.45
N PRO A 742 18.87 -21.61 3.65
CA PRO A 742 20.05 -20.91 3.15
C PRO A 742 20.22 -21.06 1.62
N SER A 743 19.50 -22.01 1.01
CA SER A 743 19.59 -22.32 -0.41
C SER A 743 18.38 -21.90 -1.23
N PHE A 744 17.26 -21.56 -0.59
CA PHE A 744 16.03 -21.20 -1.28
C PHE A 744 16.12 -19.77 -1.84
N ARG A 745 16.01 -19.62 -3.16
CA ARG A 745 16.08 -18.31 -3.84
C ARG A 745 14.88 -17.44 -3.47
N SER A 746 15.12 -16.20 -3.09
CA SER A 746 14.07 -15.19 -2.84
C SER A 746 13.54 -14.62 -4.17
N PHE A 747 13.33 -13.30 -4.30
CA PHE A 747 12.99 -12.70 -5.60
C PHE A 747 14.19 -12.78 -6.56
N ASP A 748 14.09 -13.67 -7.55
CA ASP A 748 15.10 -13.87 -8.59
C ASP A 748 14.43 -14.52 -9.80
N VAL A 749 14.09 -13.71 -10.80
CA VAL A 749 13.39 -14.13 -12.02
C VAL A 749 14.23 -15.02 -12.95
N THR A 750 15.51 -15.24 -12.64
CA THR A 750 16.36 -16.18 -13.39
C THR A 750 16.33 -17.60 -12.81
N ALA A 751 15.97 -17.73 -11.54
CA ALA A 751 15.85 -19.01 -10.86
C ALA A 751 14.44 -19.60 -11.11
N PRO A 752 14.34 -20.88 -11.50
CA PRO A 752 13.04 -21.52 -11.68
C PRO A 752 12.33 -21.74 -10.33
N ASP A 753 11.01 -21.60 -10.32
CA ASP A 753 10.19 -22.01 -9.17
C ASP A 753 10.20 -23.53 -9.05
N SER A 754 10.09 -24.25 -10.18
CA SER A 754 10.19 -25.71 -10.23
C SER A 754 10.98 -26.24 -11.42
N MET A 755 10.80 -25.72 -12.63
CA MET A 755 11.29 -26.33 -13.87
C MET A 755 11.97 -25.34 -14.81
N THR A 756 12.99 -25.81 -15.53
CA THR A 756 13.57 -25.08 -16.68
C THR A 756 12.95 -25.53 -18.00
N VAL A 757 13.22 -24.78 -19.07
CA VAL A 757 12.78 -25.16 -20.43
C VAL A 757 13.35 -26.52 -20.85
N ASP A 758 14.63 -26.76 -20.58
CA ASP A 758 15.29 -28.03 -20.94
C ASP A 758 14.68 -29.20 -20.17
N CYS A 759 14.35 -29.00 -18.89
CA CYS A 759 13.72 -30.02 -18.06
C CYS A 759 12.29 -30.33 -18.47
N TYR A 760 11.51 -29.28 -18.77
CA TYR A 760 10.18 -29.43 -19.33
C TYR A 760 10.21 -30.22 -20.64
N GLN A 761 11.12 -29.90 -21.57
CA GLN A 761 11.28 -30.63 -22.83
C GLN A 761 11.70 -32.10 -22.62
N ALA A 762 12.56 -32.36 -21.64
CA ALA A 762 12.95 -33.72 -21.28
C ALA A 762 11.76 -34.54 -20.74
N ALA A 763 10.91 -33.94 -19.91
CA ALA A 763 9.69 -34.55 -19.39
C ALA A 763 8.66 -34.84 -20.48
N LEU A 764 8.51 -33.94 -21.47
CA LEU A 764 7.65 -34.20 -22.63
C LEU A 764 8.14 -35.36 -23.50
N SER A 765 9.46 -35.56 -23.57
CA SER A 765 10.07 -36.61 -24.40
C SER A 765 9.95 -38.01 -23.79
N SER A 766 9.81 -38.10 -22.46
CA SER A 766 9.70 -39.36 -21.74
C SER A 766 8.96 -39.15 -20.42
N PRO A 767 7.85 -39.87 -20.16
CA PRO A 767 7.09 -39.77 -18.91
C PRO A 767 7.87 -40.17 -17.64
N GLN A 768 9.04 -40.79 -17.80
CA GLN A 768 9.94 -41.15 -16.70
C GLN A 768 10.79 -39.97 -16.22
N ASN A 769 10.92 -38.91 -17.03
CA ASN A 769 11.67 -37.71 -16.67
C ASN A 769 10.78 -36.75 -15.88
N ASP A 770 11.22 -36.39 -14.68
CA ASP A 770 10.61 -35.30 -13.93
C ASP A 770 11.09 -33.94 -14.47
N ALA A 771 10.15 -33.04 -14.73
CA ALA A 771 10.44 -31.66 -15.15
C ALA A 771 11.02 -30.80 -14.03
N ALA A 772 10.81 -31.17 -12.76
CA ALA A 772 11.31 -30.40 -11.64
C ALA A 772 12.85 -30.47 -11.55
N VAL A 773 13.48 -29.32 -11.37
CA VAL A 773 14.91 -29.22 -11.06
C VAL A 773 15.10 -29.59 -9.60
N THR A 774 15.78 -30.71 -9.37
CA THR A 774 16.11 -31.20 -8.03
C THR A 774 17.52 -31.81 -8.04
N GLU A 775 18.25 -31.71 -6.94
CA GLU A 775 19.61 -32.26 -6.83
C GLU A 775 19.66 -33.78 -7.13
N ASP A 776 18.59 -34.51 -6.85
CA ASP A 776 18.45 -35.96 -7.05
C ASP A 776 17.84 -36.36 -8.41
N ASN A 777 17.50 -35.42 -9.30
CA ASN A 777 16.87 -35.73 -10.58
C ASN A 777 17.76 -36.65 -11.43
N SER A 778 17.22 -37.70 -12.04
CA SER A 778 18.01 -38.63 -12.87
C SER A 778 18.57 -37.98 -14.14
N ASN A 779 17.91 -36.95 -14.67
CA ASN A 779 18.39 -36.18 -15.80
C ASN A 779 19.44 -35.14 -15.33
N ALA A 780 20.67 -35.25 -15.84
CA ALA A 780 21.77 -34.36 -15.48
C ALA A 780 21.49 -32.88 -15.74
N ASN A 781 20.68 -32.55 -16.76
CA ASN A 781 20.31 -31.17 -17.08
C ASN A 781 19.27 -30.59 -16.10
N CYS A 782 18.68 -31.45 -15.26
CA CYS A 782 17.69 -31.09 -14.25
C CYS A 782 18.21 -31.24 -12.83
N LYS A 783 19.52 -31.46 -12.68
CA LYS A 783 20.20 -31.44 -11.39
C LYS A 783 20.63 -30.02 -11.05
N GLY A 784 20.07 -29.48 -9.98
CA GLY A 784 20.46 -28.18 -9.46
C GLY A 784 19.44 -27.65 -8.46
N ASN A 785 19.47 -26.34 -8.28
CA ASN A 785 18.64 -25.61 -7.33
C ASN A 785 17.40 -25.00 -8.02
N SER A 786 16.23 -25.29 -7.49
CA SER A 786 14.98 -24.56 -7.73
C SER A 786 14.28 -24.33 -6.39
N ARG A 787 13.37 -23.36 -6.32
CA ARG A 787 12.64 -23.07 -5.07
C ARG A 787 11.89 -24.29 -4.55
N PHE A 788 11.08 -24.93 -5.40
CA PHE A 788 10.39 -26.17 -5.09
C PHE A 788 11.36 -27.30 -4.74
N GLY A 789 12.46 -27.46 -5.50
CA GLY A 789 13.43 -28.54 -5.28
C GLY A 789 14.10 -28.47 -3.91
N GLU A 790 14.47 -27.26 -3.45
CA GLU A 790 15.04 -27.05 -2.12
C GLU A 790 14.04 -27.33 -1.01
N TRP A 791 12.81 -26.83 -1.13
CA TRP A 791 11.75 -27.13 -0.17
C TRP A 791 11.44 -28.64 -0.13
N LEU A 792 11.35 -29.28 -1.28
CA LEU A 792 11.02 -30.71 -1.40
C LEU A 792 12.08 -31.58 -0.73
N ALA A 793 13.36 -31.23 -0.88
CA ALA A 793 14.47 -31.96 -0.26
C ALA A 793 14.35 -31.98 1.27
N GLU A 794 14.06 -30.83 1.89
CA GLU A 794 13.86 -30.73 3.33
C GLU A 794 12.55 -31.43 3.77
N PHE A 795 11.46 -31.22 3.03
CA PHE A 795 10.16 -31.82 3.33
C PHE A 795 10.19 -33.36 3.32
N ARG A 796 10.88 -33.98 2.36
CA ARG A 796 11.09 -35.45 2.33
C ARG A 796 11.79 -35.95 3.59
N GLY A 797 12.67 -35.15 4.19
CA GLY A 797 13.26 -35.43 5.49
C GLY A 797 12.22 -35.49 6.60
N PHE A 798 11.31 -34.51 6.66
CA PHE A 798 10.21 -34.51 7.63
C PHE A 798 9.27 -35.71 7.45
N VAL A 799 8.96 -36.10 6.21
CA VAL A 799 8.14 -37.28 5.89
C VAL A 799 8.81 -38.54 6.41
N ALA A 800 10.09 -38.76 6.07
CA ALA A 800 10.83 -39.94 6.49
C ALA A 800 10.90 -40.09 8.02
N GLN A 801 11.08 -38.98 8.75
CA GLN A 801 11.11 -38.99 10.23
C GLN A 801 9.73 -39.34 10.82
N ARG A 802 8.67 -38.75 10.26
CA ARG A 802 7.28 -39.00 10.72
C ARG A 802 6.85 -40.44 10.46
N GLU A 803 7.17 -40.98 9.28
CA GLU A 803 6.91 -42.37 8.93
C GLU A 803 7.74 -43.35 9.77
N ALA A 804 8.94 -42.96 10.20
CA ALA A 804 9.75 -43.70 11.16
C ALA A 804 9.25 -43.59 12.63
N GLY A 805 8.12 -42.92 12.88
CA GLY A 805 7.52 -42.78 14.20
C GLY A 805 8.29 -41.83 15.14
N LYS A 806 9.17 -40.98 14.61
CA LYS A 806 9.88 -39.96 15.40
C LYS A 806 8.96 -38.76 15.70
N PRO A 807 9.37 -37.87 16.63
CA PRO A 807 8.63 -36.63 16.87
C PRO A 807 8.40 -35.84 15.58
N ASP A 808 7.27 -35.14 15.52
CA ASP A 808 6.93 -34.28 14.39
C ASP A 808 7.94 -33.14 14.29
N LEU A 809 8.64 -33.07 13.16
CA LEU A 809 9.66 -32.04 12.89
C LEU A 809 9.19 -31.03 11.86
N MET A 810 8.03 -31.23 11.22
CA MET A 810 7.53 -30.24 10.28
C MET A 810 7.15 -28.97 11.06
N PRO A 811 7.58 -27.79 10.60
CA PRO A 811 7.23 -26.52 11.23
C PRO A 811 5.71 -26.34 11.31
N ALA A 812 5.21 -25.76 12.40
CA ALA A 812 3.79 -25.41 12.49
C ALA A 812 3.41 -24.31 11.49
N LEU A 813 4.31 -23.36 11.23
CA LEU A 813 4.16 -22.35 10.18
C LEU A 813 5.34 -22.42 9.20
N THR A 814 5.04 -22.62 7.92
CA THR A 814 5.99 -22.49 6.82
C THR A 814 5.57 -21.33 5.93
N VAL A 815 6.45 -20.37 5.67
CA VAL A 815 6.22 -19.27 4.72
C VAL A 815 7.18 -19.42 3.55
N LEU A 816 6.68 -19.37 2.32
CA LEU A 816 7.49 -19.56 1.11
C LEU A 816 7.10 -18.59 0.00
N ARG A 817 8.08 -18.16 -0.81
CA ARG A 817 7.87 -17.23 -1.93
C ARG A 817 8.08 -17.93 -3.28
N PHE A 818 7.11 -17.84 -4.20
CA PHE A 818 7.22 -18.31 -5.59
C PHE A 818 6.95 -17.15 -6.57
N PRO A 819 7.98 -16.41 -6.98
CA PRO A 819 7.81 -15.11 -7.65
C PRO A 819 7.78 -15.16 -9.18
N ASN A 820 7.93 -16.33 -9.84
CA ASN A 820 8.14 -16.33 -11.29
C ASN A 820 6.92 -15.89 -12.11
N ASP A 821 5.73 -15.89 -11.53
CA ASP A 821 4.59 -15.25 -12.16
C ASP A 821 4.68 -13.72 -12.18
N HIS A 822 5.67 -13.06 -11.59
CA HIS A 822 5.98 -11.66 -11.93
C HIS A 822 6.29 -11.49 -13.43
N THR A 823 6.98 -12.46 -14.03
CA THR A 823 7.52 -12.48 -15.41
C THR A 823 8.57 -11.42 -15.71
N THR A 824 9.17 -11.50 -16.91
CA THR A 824 10.13 -10.51 -17.43
C THR A 824 9.70 -9.94 -18.80
N GLY A 825 8.39 -9.91 -19.08
CA GLY A 825 7.87 -9.60 -20.41
C GLY A 825 8.44 -10.55 -21.48
N ILE A 826 8.92 -10.02 -22.60
CA ILE A 826 9.55 -10.80 -23.69
C ILE A 826 11.07 -10.54 -23.81
N LYS A 827 11.77 -10.53 -22.66
CA LYS A 827 13.23 -10.31 -22.58
C LYS A 827 13.96 -11.42 -23.34
N LYS A 828 14.84 -11.05 -24.27
CA LYS A 828 15.56 -12.02 -25.11
C LYS A 828 16.36 -13.00 -24.24
N GLY A 829 16.22 -14.30 -24.51
CA GLY A 829 16.93 -15.36 -23.79
C GLY A 829 16.26 -15.78 -22.47
N PHE A 830 15.17 -15.12 -22.08
CA PHE A 830 14.36 -15.49 -20.91
C PHE A 830 13.12 -16.28 -21.35
N PRO A 831 12.48 -17.03 -20.44
CA PRO A 831 11.21 -17.67 -20.74
C PRO A 831 10.12 -16.68 -21.14
N THR A 832 9.12 -17.17 -21.87
CA THR A 832 7.93 -16.38 -22.19
C THR A 832 7.07 -16.20 -20.92
N PRO A 833 6.21 -15.17 -20.85
CA PRO A 833 5.30 -14.99 -19.72
C PRO A 833 4.47 -16.24 -19.41
N GLN A 834 3.97 -16.93 -20.43
CA GLN A 834 3.20 -18.16 -20.24
C GLN A 834 4.04 -19.30 -19.68
N PHE A 835 5.31 -19.42 -20.06
CA PHE A 835 6.18 -20.45 -19.50
C PHE A 835 6.52 -20.16 -18.02
N MET A 836 6.77 -18.90 -17.66
CA MET A 836 7.05 -18.54 -16.26
C MET A 836 5.83 -18.76 -15.35
N VAL A 837 4.63 -18.43 -15.82
CA VAL A 837 3.38 -18.72 -15.08
C VAL A 837 3.13 -20.23 -14.99
N ALA A 838 3.47 -21.01 -16.02
CA ALA A 838 3.38 -22.46 -15.98
C ALA A 838 4.41 -23.10 -15.01
N ASP A 839 5.63 -22.57 -14.95
CA ASP A 839 6.64 -22.98 -13.96
C ASP A 839 6.13 -22.78 -12.53
N ASN A 840 5.57 -21.59 -12.26
CA ASN A 840 4.95 -21.26 -10.98
C ASN A 840 3.74 -22.16 -10.66
N ASP A 841 2.84 -22.38 -11.62
CA ASP A 841 1.69 -23.29 -11.50
C ASP A 841 2.10 -24.72 -11.14
N TYR A 842 3.11 -25.25 -11.83
CA TYR A 842 3.62 -26.59 -11.59
C TYR A 842 4.31 -26.69 -10.22
N ALA A 843 5.03 -25.67 -9.78
CA ALA A 843 5.63 -25.62 -8.44
C ALA A 843 4.58 -25.77 -7.34
N VAL A 844 3.48 -25.00 -7.42
CA VAL A 844 2.34 -25.12 -6.48
C VAL A 844 1.71 -26.51 -6.57
N GLY A 845 1.42 -27.01 -7.77
CA GLY A 845 0.82 -28.33 -7.96
C GLY A 845 1.67 -29.46 -7.37
N ARG A 846 2.98 -29.43 -7.58
CA ARG A 846 3.92 -30.43 -7.05
C ARG A 846 4.11 -30.34 -5.54
N LEU A 847 4.06 -29.14 -4.97
CA LEU A 847 4.05 -28.96 -3.52
C LEU A 847 2.80 -29.59 -2.90
N VAL A 848 1.62 -29.32 -3.46
CA VAL A 848 0.36 -29.91 -2.97
C VAL A 848 0.36 -31.43 -3.15
N GLU A 849 0.85 -31.94 -4.27
CA GLU A 849 1.02 -33.39 -4.51
C GLU A 849 1.92 -34.03 -3.45
N ALA A 850 3.07 -33.42 -3.16
CA ALA A 850 4.02 -33.94 -2.17
C ALA A 850 3.39 -34.01 -0.77
N ILE A 851 2.68 -32.97 -0.33
CA ILE A 851 2.03 -32.96 0.98
C ILE A 851 0.86 -33.94 1.03
N SER A 852 -0.04 -33.87 0.05
CA SER A 852 -1.28 -34.68 0.03
C SER A 852 -1.03 -36.18 -0.18
N SER A 853 0.13 -36.55 -0.72
CA SER A 853 0.57 -37.94 -0.85
C SER A 853 1.36 -38.47 0.37
N SER A 854 1.53 -37.66 1.42
CA SER A 854 2.35 -37.99 2.59
C SER A 854 1.51 -38.16 3.87
N ALA A 855 2.18 -38.60 4.95
CA ALA A 855 1.59 -38.67 6.28
C ALA A 855 1.13 -37.29 6.85
N TYR A 856 1.54 -36.18 6.23
CA TYR A 856 1.18 -34.81 6.64
C TYR A 856 -0.15 -34.31 6.07
N TRP A 857 -0.77 -35.01 5.12
CA TRP A 857 -2.04 -34.56 4.53
C TRP A 857 -3.15 -34.36 5.58
N LYS A 858 -3.07 -35.12 6.69
CA LYS A 858 -4.08 -35.13 7.75
C LYS A 858 -4.16 -33.94 8.67
N ASP A 859 -3.11 -33.14 8.70
CA ASP A 859 -2.98 -32.01 9.62
C ASP A 859 -2.26 -30.82 8.99
N THR A 860 -2.29 -30.72 7.66
CA THR A 860 -1.72 -29.59 6.92
C THR A 860 -2.79 -28.81 6.16
N ALA A 861 -2.71 -27.49 6.22
CA ALA A 861 -3.41 -26.58 5.33
C ALA A 861 -2.38 -25.77 4.52
N ILE A 862 -2.68 -25.55 3.25
CA ILE A 862 -1.84 -24.78 2.32
C ILE A 862 -2.64 -23.55 1.90
N PHE A 863 -2.03 -22.38 1.98
CA PHE A 863 -2.62 -21.12 1.55
C PHE A 863 -1.74 -20.50 0.47
N VAL A 864 -2.37 -19.91 -0.55
CA VAL A 864 -1.67 -19.24 -1.66
C VAL A 864 -2.28 -17.87 -1.85
N VAL A 865 -1.43 -16.84 -1.89
CA VAL A 865 -1.79 -15.44 -2.07
C VAL A 865 -0.79 -14.76 -2.99
N GLU A 866 -1.25 -13.84 -3.84
CA GLU A 866 -0.36 -12.87 -4.47
C GLU A 866 -0.01 -11.77 -3.46
N ASP A 867 1.23 -11.29 -3.44
CA ASP A 867 1.64 -10.14 -2.61
C ASP A 867 0.83 -8.89 -2.96
N ASP A 868 0.58 -8.66 -4.24
CA ASP A 868 -0.37 -7.72 -4.81
C ASP A 868 -0.87 -8.20 -6.20
N ALA A 869 -1.73 -7.42 -6.87
CA ALA A 869 -2.29 -7.77 -8.19
C ALA A 869 -1.83 -6.84 -9.33
N GLN A 870 -1.01 -5.84 -8.99
CA GLN A 870 -0.36 -4.84 -9.83
C GLN A 870 -1.38 -4.08 -10.69
N ALA A 871 -1.40 -4.33 -12.00
CA ALA A 871 -2.30 -3.67 -12.96
C ALA A 871 -2.92 -4.61 -14.00
N GLY A 872 -3.06 -5.89 -13.66
CA GLY A 872 -3.75 -6.82 -14.56
C GLY A 872 -5.19 -6.36 -14.86
N PRO A 873 -5.73 -6.62 -16.07
CA PRO A 873 -7.14 -6.40 -16.31
C PRO A 873 -7.97 -7.39 -15.48
N ASP A 874 -8.98 -6.88 -14.80
CA ASP A 874 -10.02 -7.66 -14.11
C ASP A 874 -11.35 -6.93 -14.31
N HIS A 875 -12.44 -7.66 -14.53
CA HIS A 875 -13.73 -7.07 -14.84
C HIS A 875 -14.48 -6.59 -13.59
N VAL A 876 -14.04 -7.00 -12.40
CA VAL A 876 -14.55 -6.60 -11.10
C VAL A 876 -13.70 -5.47 -10.55
N ASP A 877 -12.43 -5.75 -10.20
CA ASP A 877 -11.50 -4.79 -9.58
C ASP A 877 -10.07 -5.28 -9.74
N SER A 878 -9.10 -4.36 -9.86
CA SER A 878 -7.71 -4.74 -10.04
C SER A 878 -7.06 -5.37 -8.81
N HIS A 879 -7.61 -5.20 -7.60
CA HIS A 879 -7.13 -5.90 -6.41
C HIS A 879 -7.69 -7.32 -6.31
N ARG A 880 -8.67 -7.68 -7.15
CA ARG A 880 -9.20 -9.03 -7.17
C ARG A 880 -8.13 -9.96 -7.74
N SER A 881 -7.78 -10.97 -6.96
CA SER A 881 -6.57 -11.76 -7.21
C SER A 881 -6.83 -13.25 -7.00
N SER A 882 -5.83 -14.07 -7.33
CA SER A 882 -5.86 -15.49 -7.07
C SER A 882 -5.66 -15.75 -5.58
N GLY A 883 -6.58 -16.50 -4.96
CA GLY A 883 -6.50 -16.89 -3.55
C GLY A 883 -6.93 -18.34 -3.39
N LEU A 884 -6.07 -19.19 -2.83
CA LEU A 884 -6.34 -20.61 -2.63
C LEU A 884 -6.16 -21.01 -1.17
N ALA A 885 -7.03 -21.89 -0.70
CA ALA A 885 -6.90 -22.60 0.57
C ALA A 885 -7.11 -24.09 0.30
N ILE A 886 -6.14 -24.93 0.65
CA ILE A 886 -6.07 -26.33 0.24
C ILE A 886 -5.75 -27.21 1.46
N SER A 887 -6.62 -28.16 1.74
CA SER A 887 -6.53 -29.11 2.85
C SER A 887 -7.47 -30.28 2.58
N ALA A 888 -7.29 -31.38 3.31
CA ALA A 888 -8.26 -32.47 3.31
C ALA A 888 -9.64 -32.01 3.82
N TYR A 889 -9.68 -30.93 4.59
CA TYR A 889 -10.89 -30.46 5.27
C TYR A 889 -11.66 -29.38 4.49
N ASN A 890 -11.36 -29.15 3.22
CA ASN A 890 -12.12 -28.21 2.41
C ASN A 890 -13.54 -28.72 2.12
N LYS A 891 -14.50 -27.79 2.01
CA LYS A 891 -15.81 -28.03 1.39
C LYS A 891 -15.58 -28.35 -0.11
N PRO A 892 -15.86 -29.59 -0.58
CA PRO A 892 -15.43 -30.02 -1.92
C PRO A 892 -16.00 -29.12 -3.02
N GLY A 893 -15.09 -28.53 -3.82
CA GLY A 893 -15.42 -27.68 -4.97
C GLY A 893 -16.25 -26.44 -4.67
N ALA A 894 -16.36 -26.02 -3.41
CA ALA A 894 -17.26 -24.95 -3.00
C ALA A 894 -16.93 -23.60 -3.65
N LEU A 895 -17.95 -22.88 -4.10
CA LEU A 895 -17.82 -21.47 -4.47
C LEU A 895 -17.89 -20.57 -3.23
N ILE A 896 -16.84 -19.79 -3.00
CA ILE A 896 -16.82 -18.75 -1.96
C ILE A 896 -16.96 -17.38 -2.61
N HIS A 897 -18.22 -16.94 -2.72
CA HIS A 897 -18.58 -15.63 -3.30
C HIS A 897 -18.55 -14.46 -2.30
N ALA A 898 -18.29 -14.74 -1.02
CA ALA A 898 -18.14 -13.70 -0.02
C ALA A 898 -16.77 -13.01 -0.14
N PHE A 899 -16.74 -11.69 0.07
CA PHE A 899 -15.50 -10.92 0.14
C PHE A 899 -14.56 -11.50 1.21
N HIS A 900 -13.36 -11.86 0.77
CA HIS A 900 -12.23 -12.17 1.64
C HIS A 900 -11.00 -11.42 1.12
N SER A 901 -10.04 -11.16 2.01
CA SER A 901 -8.79 -10.51 1.62
C SER A 901 -7.56 -11.22 2.17
N THR A 902 -6.37 -10.68 1.89
CA THR A 902 -5.11 -11.12 2.51
C THR A 902 -5.24 -11.21 4.03
N VAL A 903 -5.83 -10.20 4.69
CA VAL A 903 -6.06 -10.22 6.14
C VAL A 903 -7.05 -11.31 6.58
N SER A 904 -8.09 -11.63 5.79
CA SER A 904 -8.96 -12.80 6.05
C SER A 904 -8.19 -14.11 6.05
N MET A 905 -7.23 -14.25 5.13
CA MET A 905 -6.36 -15.43 5.04
C MET A 905 -5.45 -15.53 6.26
N ILE A 906 -4.80 -14.44 6.66
CA ILE A 906 -3.97 -14.40 7.87
C ILE A 906 -4.80 -14.77 9.10
N ARG A 907 -5.99 -14.18 9.24
CA ARG A 907 -6.88 -14.51 10.34
C ARG A 907 -7.28 -15.98 10.36
N THR A 908 -7.41 -16.60 9.19
CA THR A 908 -7.68 -18.04 9.07
C THR A 908 -6.49 -18.87 9.55
N ILE A 909 -5.27 -18.51 9.13
CA ILE A 909 -4.03 -19.17 9.57
C ILE A 909 -3.88 -19.10 11.10
N GLU A 910 -4.14 -17.93 11.68
CA GLU A 910 -4.09 -17.73 13.12
C GLU A 910 -5.05 -18.65 13.87
N LEU A 911 -6.30 -18.74 13.42
CA LEU A 911 -7.32 -19.60 14.03
C LEU A 911 -6.97 -21.09 13.90
N LEU A 912 -6.39 -21.50 12.77
CA LEU A 912 -5.96 -22.90 12.56
C LEU A 912 -4.83 -23.31 13.49
N LEU A 913 -3.87 -22.41 13.76
CA LEU A 913 -2.68 -22.65 14.56
C LEU A 913 -2.83 -22.24 16.04
N GLY A 914 -3.92 -21.56 16.41
CA GLY A 914 -4.10 -21.02 17.77
C GLY A 914 -3.23 -19.80 18.06
N ILE A 915 -2.85 -19.03 17.04
CA ILE A 915 -2.10 -17.78 17.17
C ILE A 915 -3.09 -16.65 17.52
N SER A 916 -2.70 -15.79 18.46
CA SER A 916 -3.47 -14.57 18.76
C SER A 916 -3.27 -13.53 17.66
N PRO A 917 -4.30 -12.74 17.30
CA PRO A 917 -4.16 -11.71 16.27
C PRO A 917 -3.02 -10.74 16.58
N MET A 918 -2.31 -10.30 15.53
CA MET A 918 -1.16 -9.41 15.67
C MET A 918 -1.59 -7.98 15.95
N ASN A 919 -2.70 -7.54 15.38
CA ASN A 919 -3.15 -6.16 15.41
C ASN A 919 -4.70 -6.07 15.38
N GLN A 920 -5.30 -4.88 15.21
CA GLN A 920 -6.76 -4.74 15.21
C GLN A 920 -7.40 -5.18 13.88
N LEU A 921 -6.65 -5.16 12.78
CA LEU A 921 -7.13 -5.47 11.44
C LEU A 921 -7.42 -6.97 11.27
N ASP A 922 -6.47 -7.83 11.67
CA ASP A 922 -6.67 -9.28 11.68
C ASP A 922 -7.65 -9.73 12.78
N ALA A 923 -7.64 -9.09 13.96
CA ALA A 923 -8.57 -9.40 15.05
C ALA A 923 -10.05 -9.27 14.66
N SER A 924 -10.36 -8.31 13.78
CA SER A 924 -11.72 -8.03 13.30
C SER A 924 -12.02 -8.63 11.92
N ALA A 925 -11.06 -9.32 11.29
CA ALA A 925 -11.23 -9.88 9.97
C ALA A 925 -12.10 -11.15 9.99
N ILE A 926 -12.90 -11.29 8.94
CA ILE A 926 -13.72 -12.49 8.71
C ILE A 926 -12.80 -13.59 8.15
N PRO A 927 -12.67 -14.74 8.82
CA PRO A 927 -11.86 -15.84 8.31
C PRO A 927 -12.57 -16.57 7.15
N MET A 928 -11.80 -17.31 6.37
CA MET A 928 -12.24 -18.00 5.16
C MET A 928 -13.20 -19.15 5.48
N ASP A 929 -14.46 -19.04 5.05
CA ASP A 929 -15.50 -20.05 5.28
C ASP A 929 -15.42 -21.24 4.29
N ILE A 930 -14.28 -21.93 4.28
CA ILE A 930 -13.98 -23.01 3.32
C ILE A 930 -13.80 -24.38 3.97
N PHE A 931 -13.68 -24.46 5.30
CA PHE A 931 -13.43 -25.71 6.02
C PHE A 931 -14.72 -26.46 6.43
N GLN A 932 -14.60 -27.77 6.59
CA GLN A 932 -15.62 -28.69 7.12
C GLN A 932 -14.96 -29.74 8.01
N ASP A 933 -15.72 -30.36 8.92
CA ASP A 933 -15.17 -31.35 9.87
C ASP A 933 -14.77 -32.69 9.19
N GLN A 934 -15.43 -33.06 8.09
CA GLN A 934 -15.20 -34.33 7.39
C GLN A 934 -14.03 -34.19 6.38
N PRO A 935 -12.94 -34.96 6.53
CA PRO A 935 -11.81 -34.89 5.60
C PRO A 935 -12.01 -35.73 4.32
N ASP A 936 -11.44 -35.25 3.22
CA ASP A 936 -11.13 -36.00 2.00
C ASP A 936 -9.63 -36.30 1.92
N TRP A 937 -9.27 -37.56 2.17
CA TRP A 937 -7.89 -38.03 2.15
C TRP A 937 -7.31 -38.31 0.78
N THR A 938 -8.06 -38.09 -0.29
CA THR A 938 -7.59 -38.40 -1.64
C THR A 938 -6.36 -37.53 -1.96
N PRO A 939 -5.20 -38.09 -2.33
CA PRO A 939 -4.06 -37.28 -2.72
C PRO A 939 -4.36 -36.45 -3.98
N TYR A 940 -3.75 -35.29 -4.10
CA TYR A 940 -3.71 -34.53 -5.34
C TYR A 940 -2.54 -35.02 -6.20
N LYS A 941 -2.71 -35.03 -7.51
CA LYS A 941 -1.65 -35.34 -8.48
C LYS A 941 -1.43 -34.13 -9.35
N ALA A 942 -0.18 -33.67 -9.42
CA ALA A 942 0.16 -32.49 -10.21
C ALA A 942 0.02 -32.78 -11.70
N VAL A 943 -0.40 -31.77 -12.45
CA VAL A 943 -0.53 -31.81 -13.90
C VAL A 943 0.60 -31.01 -14.51
N LEU A 944 1.41 -31.62 -15.38
CA LEU A 944 2.41 -30.86 -16.12
C LEU A 944 1.68 -29.90 -17.09
N PRO A 945 1.95 -28.57 -17.06
CA PRO A 945 1.37 -27.62 -17.99
C PRO A 945 1.65 -27.99 -19.45
N THR A 946 0.79 -27.56 -20.37
CA THR A 946 0.97 -27.79 -21.81
C THR A 946 1.25 -26.47 -22.50
N ILE A 947 2.52 -26.18 -22.74
CA ILE A 947 2.98 -24.98 -23.46
C ILE A 947 3.36 -25.32 -24.90
N ALA A 948 3.01 -24.43 -25.83
CA ALA A 948 3.31 -24.60 -27.25
C ALA A 948 4.83 -24.63 -27.50
N ALA A 949 5.28 -25.49 -28.43
CA ALA A 949 6.70 -25.75 -28.68
C ALA A 949 7.53 -24.51 -29.08
N ASP A 950 6.89 -23.50 -29.66
CA ASP A 950 7.52 -22.24 -30.08
C ASP A 950 7.42 -21.13 -29.03
N ASN A 951 6.90 -21.44 -27.83
CA ASN A 951 6.53 -20.49 -26.79
C ASN A 951 7.27 -20.75 -25.45
N PHE A 952 8.44 -21.37 -25.47
CA PHE A 952 9.23 -21.62 -24.26
C PHE A 952 10.14 -20.44 -23.91
N LEU A 953 10.94 -19.97 -24.86
CA LEU A 953 11.91 -18.87 -24.69
C LEU A 953 11.63 -17.73 -25.67
N SER A 954 11.85 -16.51 -25.20
CA SER A 954 11.83 -15.30 -26.01
C SER A 954 13.09 -15.25 -26.91
N GLY A 955 12.92 -15.60 -28.18
CA GLY A 955 13.97 -15.64 -29.19
C GLY A 955 14.25 -14.29 -29.88
N LYS A 956 14.82 -14.34 -31.08
CA LYS A 956 14.93 -13.13 -31.95
C LYS A 956 13.53 -12.69 -32.39
N PRO A 957 13.28 -11.38 -32.57
CA PRO A 957 11.97 -10.91 -33.00
C PRO A 957 11.62 -11.49 -34.38
N LYS A 958 10.43 -12.09 -34.48
CA LYS A 958 9.93 -12.71 -35.72
C LYS A 958 9.41 -11.64 -36.72
N ASP A 959 9.03 -10.48 -36.22
CA ASP A 959 8.51 -9.34 -37.00
C ASP A 959 8.82 -7.99 -36.32
N LYS A 960 8.41 -6.89 -36.98
CA LYS A 960 8.60 -5.52 -36.47
C LYS A 960 7.83 -5.25 -35.17
N ALA A 961 6.62 -5.78 -35.01
CA ALA A 961 5.81 -5.56 -33.82
C ALA A 961 6.46 -6.19 -32.59
N THR A 962 6.95 -7.42 -32.74
CA THR A 962 7.73 -8.14 -31.73
C THR A 962 9.00 -7.37 -31.39
N ALA A 963 9.72 -6.83 -32.38
CA ALA A 963 10.91 -6.02 -32.12
C ALA A 963 10.62 -4.77 -31.27
N GLU A 964 9.50 -4.08 -31.52
CA GLU A 964 9.08 -2.92 -30.73
C GLU A 964 8.71 -3.29 -29.29
N TRP A 965 7.97 -4.39 -29.07
CA TRP A 965 7.64 -4.84 -27.71
C TRP A 965 8.85 -5.38 -26.95
N MET A 966 9.79 -6.05 -27.63
CA MET A 966 11.07 -6.44 -27.02
C MET A 966 11.88 -5.22 -26.62
N LYS A 967 11.90 -4.17 -27.44
CA LYS A 967 12.53 -2.89 -27.09
C LYS A 967 11.90 -2.25 -25.85
N LYS A 968 10.56 -2.21 -25.76
CA LYS A 968 9.87 -1.74 -24.56
C LYS A 968 10.20 -2.59 -23.33
N THR A 969 10.31 -3.90 -23.50
CA THR A 969 10.71 -4.82 -22.43
C THR A 969 12.10 -4.47 -21.90
N THR A 970 13.07 -4.19 -22.77
CA THR A 970 14.43 -3.80 -22.36
C THR A 970 14.53 -2.43 -21.69
N GLN A 971 13.44 -1.65 -21.69
CA GLN A 971 13.35 -0.36 -21.01
C GLN A 971 12.71 -0.47 -19.62
N GLN A 972 12.23 -1.65 -19.24
CA GLN A 972 11.64 -1.89 -17.91
C GLN A 972 12.74 -2.25 -16.90
N ASP A 973 12.49 -1.93 -15.64
CA ASP A 973 13.32 -2.34 -14.51
C ASP A 973 12.77 -3.62 -13.88
N PHE A 974 13.64 -4.62 -13.70
CA PHE A 974 13.31 -5.90 -13.07
C PHE A 974 14.29 -6.23 -11.92
N ALA A 975 15.03 -5.23 -11.42
CA ALA A 975 15.98 -5.40 -10.33
C ALA A 975 15.29 -5.79 -9.02
N HIS A 976 14.12 -5.20 -8.78
CA HIS A 976 13.23 -5.50 -7.66
C HIS A 976 11.82 -5.80 -8.18
N ALA A 977 11.01 -6.46 -7.36
CA ALA A 977 9.59 -6.67 -7.63
C ALA A 977 8.90 -5.33 -7.92
N ASP A 978 8.00 -5.34 -8.89
CA ASP A 978 7.10 -4.24 -9.21
C ASP A 978 7.74 -2.91 -9.67
N MET A 979 9.04 -2.89 -9.98
CA MET A 979 9.73 -1.70 -10.52
C MET A 979 9.50 -1.46 -12.02
N ALA A 980 8.88 -2.40 -12.72
CA ALA A 980 8.50 -2.24 -14.12
C ALA A 980 7.24 -1.35 -14.26
N ASP A 981 7.13 -0.56 -15.33
CA ASP A 981 5.89 0.21 -15.55
C ASP A 981 4.72 -0.74 -15.77
N PRO A 982 3.72 -0.77 -14.85
CA PRO A 982 2.78 -1.86 -14.80
C PRO A 982 1.83 -1.82 -16.00
N GLN A 983 1.53 -0.63 -16.53
CA GLN A 983 0.75 -0.49 -17.77
C GLN A 983 1.54 -1.05 -18.98
N THR A 984 2.82 -0.74 -19.07
CA THR A 984 3.68 -1.19 -20.16
C THR A 984 3.94 -2.70 -20.07
N LEU A 985 4.24 -3.22 -18.89
CA LEU A 985 4.46 -4.65 -18.65
C LEU A 985 3.20 -5.46 -18.97
N ASN A 986 2.02 -5.05 -18.48
CA ASN A 986 0.77 -5.74 -18.81
C ASN A 986 0.47 -5.73 -20.31
N ALA A 987 0.81 -4.64 -21.02
CA ALA A 987 0.67 -4.59 -22.47
C ALA A 987 1.66 -5.51 -23.21
N ILE A 988 2.89 -5.64 -22.70
CA ILE A 988 3.87 -6.60 -23.21
C ILE A 988 3.37 -8.03 -23.02
N ILE A 989 2.90 -8.38 -21.82
CA ILE A 989 2.39 -9.71 -21.47
C ILE A 989 1.17 -10.03 -22.34
N TRP A 990 0.24 -9.09 -22.50
CA TRP A 990 -0.93 -9.26 -23.36
C TRP A 990 -0.52 -9.53 -24.81
N PHE A 991 0.43 -8.75 -25.35
CA PHE A 991 0.96 -8.98 -26.69
C PHE A 991 1.61 -10.37 -26.81
N ALA A 992 2.37 -10.82 -25.81
CA ALA A 992 2.98 -12.14 -25.79
C ALA A 992 1.95 -13.28 -25.81
N CYS A 993 0.78 -13.06 -25.17
CA CYS A 993 -0.30 -14.03 -25.08
C CYS A 993 -1.23 -14.01 -26.31
N ARG A 994 -1.64 -12.83 -26.77
CA ARG A 994 -2.68 -12.62 -27.78
C ARG A 994 -2.16 -12.21 -29.16
N GLY A 995 -0.88 -11.86 -29.30
CA GLY A 995 -0.23 -11.56 -30.57
C GLY A 995 -0.48 -10.14 -31.10
N GLY A 996 0.06 -9.87 -32.29
CA GLY A 996 -0.03 -8.57 -32.96
C GLY A 996 -1.46 -8.17 -33.34
N GLY A 997 -1.79 -6.89 -33.17
CA GLY A 997 -3.14 -6.35 -33.43
C GLY A 997 -4.15 -6.56 -32.30
N SER A 998 -3.78 -7.31 -31.26
CA SER A 998 -4.58 -7.39 -30.03
C SER A 998 -4.49 -6.08 -29.24
N LYS A 999 -5.63 -5.64 -28.70
CA LYS A 999 -5.70 -4.49 -27.80
C LYS A 999 -5.86 -5.02 -26.38
N VAL A 1000 -5.01 -4.58 -25.46
CA VAL A 1000 -5.20 -4.81 -24.02
C VAL A 1000 -6.61 -4.33 -23.68
N PRO A 1001 -7.43 -5.12 -22.96
CA PRO A 1001 -8.74 -4.69 -22.55
C PRO A 1001 -8.66 -3.31 -21.91
N GLU A 1002 -9.56 -2.42 -22.30
CA GLU A 1002 -9.61 -1.11 -21.65
C GLU A 1002 -10.08 -1.29 -20.22
N SER A 1003 -9.22 -0.91 -19.30
CA SER A 1003 -9.55 -0.68 -17.91
C SER A 1003 -10.58 0.43 -17.79
N ALA A 1004 -11.58 0.23 -16.95
CA ALA A 1004 -12.52 1.28 -16.63
C ALA A 1004 -11.82 2.41 -15.90
N VAL A 1005 -12.05 3.65 -16.34
CA VAL A 1005 -11.47 4.80 -15.67
C VAL A 1005 -12.44 5.32 -14.61
N LEU A 1006 -12.01 5.32 -13.35
CA LEU A 1006 -12.84 5.77 -12.25
C LEU A 1006 -13.13 7.26 -12.38
N PRO A 1007 -14.39 7.69 -12.21
CA PRO A 1007 -14.74 9.11 -12.27
C PRO A 1007 -13.96 10.02 -11.31
N ALA A 1008 -13.61 9.56 -10.11
CA ALA A 1008 -12.73 10.29 -9.19
C ALA A 1008 -11.32 10.48 -9.78
N TYR A 1009 -10.76 9.43 -10.37
CA TYR A 1009 -9.51 9.51 -11.10
C TYR A 1009 -9.59 10.42 -12.34
N GLN A 1010 -10.73 10.44 -13.06
CA GLN A 1010 -10.96 11.39 -14.14
C GLN A 1010 -11.00 12.84 -13.63
N ALA A 1011 -11.63 13.10 -12.48
CA ALA A 1011 -11.68 14.44 -11.91
C ALA A 1011 -10.28 14.98 -11.57
N MET A 1012 -9.35 14.11 -11.11
CA MET A 1012 -7.94 14.48 -10.94
C MET A 1012 -7.21 14.79 -12.27
N ARG A 1013 -7.74 14.31 -13.39
CA ARG A 1013 -7.16 14.41 -14.74
C ARG A 1013 -7.77 15.49 -15.62
N LEU A 1014 -8.76 16.23 -15.14
CA LEU A 1014 -9.51 17.19 -15.95
C LEU A 1014 -8.59 18.27 -16.53
N GLY A 1015 -8.40 18.26 -17.85
CA GLY A 1015 -7.46 19.14 -18.55
C GLY A 1015 -6.24 18.42 -19.11
N ILE A 1016 -6.09 17.11 -18.90
CA ILE A 1016 -5.09 16.27 -19.59
C ILE A 1016 -5.59 15.87 -20.98
N SER A 1017 -4.98 16.43 -22.01
CA SER A 1017 -5.26 16.15 -23.42
C SER A 1017 -4.90 14.71 -23.76
N LYS A 1018 -5.83 13.91 -24.30
CA LYS A 1018 -5.45 12.62 -24.91
C LYS A 1018 -4.67 12.89 -26.22
N PRO A 1019 -3.50 12.26 -26.45
CA PRO A 1019 -2.79 12.39 -27.73
C PRO A 1019 -3.66 12.03 -28.95
N GLU A 1020 -4.63 11.13 -28.76
CA GLU A 1020 -5.56 10.71 -29.83
C GLU A 1020 -6.56 11.82 -30.21
N GLU A 1021 -6.99 12.68 -29.29
CA GLU A 1021 -7.93 13.79 -29.58
C GLU A 1021 -7.24 14.97 -30.28
N ALA A 1022 -5.95 15.19 -30.04
CA ALA A 1022 -5.16 16.22 -30.74
C ALA A 1022 -4.94 15.91 -32.23
N SER A 1023 -5.07 14.64 -32.64
CA SER A 1023 -4.90 14.21 -34.04
C SER A 1023 -6.17 14.35 -34.89
N GLY A 1024 -7.33 14.57 -34.28
CA GLY A 1024 -8.64 14.57 -34.94
C GLY A 1024 -9.09 15.90 -35.55
N SER A 1025 -8.42 17.02 -35.30
CA SER A 1025 -8.91 18.36 -35.70
C SER A 1025 -8.14 19.06 -36.83
N ARG A 1026 -7.10 18.43 -37.41
CA ARG A 1026 -6.43 18.98 -38.61
C ARG A 1026 -6.70 18.13 -39.85
N LYS A 1027 -7.93 18.20 -40.36
CA LYS A 1027 -8.23 18.00 -41.80
C LYS A 1027 -9.63 18.51 -42.17
N LYS A 1028 -9.69 19.78 -42.54
CA LYS A 1028 -10.58 20.35 -43.57
C LYS A 1028 -9.79 21.50 -44.22
N LYS A 1029 -9.10 21.23 -45.33
CA LYS A 1029 -9.49 21.63 -46.69
C LYS A 1029 -9.85 23.11 -46.81
N SER A 1030 -8.90 23.88 -47.35
CA SER A 1030 -9.19 24.94 -48.32
C SER A 1030 -8.23 24.73 -49.50
N ASP A 1031 -8.75 24.08 -50.54
CA ASP A 1031 -8.32 24.34 -51.90
C ASP A 1031 -9.10 25.59 -52.37
N ASP A 1032 -8.46 26.36 -53.24
CA ASP A 1032 -8.91 27.53 -54.03
C ASP A 1032 -8.75 28.95 -53.42
N ASP A 1033 -7.92 29.71 -54.16
CA ASP A 1033 -7.54 31.14 -54.17
C ASP A 1033 -6.70 31.77 -53.03
#